data_AF-A0A2S7EX85-F1
#
_entry.id   AF-A0A2S7EX85-F1
#
_cell.length_a   1.000
_cell.length_b   1.000
_cell.length_c   1.000
_cell.angle_alpha   90.00
_cell.angle_beta   90.00
_cell.angle_gamma   90.00
#
_symmetry.space_group_name_H-M   'P 1'
#
loop_
_entity.id
_entity.type
_entity.pdbx_description
1 polymer ?
#
loop_
_entity_poly.entity_id
_entity_poly.type
_entity_poly.pdbx_seq_one_letter_code
_entity_poly.pdbx_strand_id
1 'polypeptide(L)'
;MSSVPAESRASYLQQQRLRLQAQLQQAQARQAAAEAEVERHLPAVEQAVAAIRSDFVAQAAQAASAVLRRERRRAWWPALLLRPLLPDWRWRLALLALLLLALPWMSAHWLGDARGDLDWWRHLGLQRDTLVLLQRALPSLLVYALLAIGGAQLLARHVSHDERALLTGFAQRPLALMQFARDDRRGSASPYRVTRAPWPLRELQSRWQIDAAHGDLAGARMLALHDGAEPEPQMQALLVLPDATHAAALIPIAAALDADAQAQLHALALGVATSAAAASQPIAELHRHVDAWMEARSQQRMLQRRLQSIDAIHRHWADVALPDSTLDQILKLVDLFVSGRTPAPKGMLLHGPPGTGKTLIARKLARHAGCHFEALGVADLKAAHVGHTGPKVQAIWQRCRAKAPAILFIDECESVFARRGGVDSDSFGAELVQTFLAEWDGFHEAHGQVLVIGATNRPELLDDAVLSRVTASIGIGLPDAAARARILGGALQRAGFALALDPRVVADSSGLSGRDLHTLVARVAAECLDGDLDDDALLAQLRLLRGKGSTRVAPLDWNDIVLPAPVIEEFIGLGKELRNAETLAALGVPVPRGILMYGPPGTGKTQLARILASQSGLAFIALTGADLKAAYLGQSGQRVRAAFERARAQAPCIVFVDEIDIVAPARGADGDDALTREIVGQLLQELDGVASQAGQVFLLAASNHAERIDPALLSRLDRQIEIGLPDAAARRAIIARLLHGKPLAFDAAEAAAWLAERSAGRSGRDLQTWVSRGMRRAARRALLESDDAANTKLQWDDLVKTASALPL
;
A
#
# COMPACT_ATOMS: atom_id res chain seq x y z
N MET A 1 -8.28 -37.35 -19.73
CA MET A 1 -7.28 -36.60 -18.93
C MET A 1 -8.00 -35.40 -18.36
N SER A 2 -8.29 -35.46 -17.06
CA SER A 2 -9.12 -34.51 -16.31
C SER A 2 -8.49 -33.12 -16.26
N SER A 3 -9.22 -32.13 -16.79
CA SER A 3 -8.95 -30.70 -16.60
C SER A 3 -9.21 -30.34 -15.14
N VAL A 4 -8.16 -30.31 -14.34
CA VAL A 4 -8.18 -29.70 -13.00
C VAL A 4 -8.56 -28.22 -13.19
N PRO A 5 -9.56 -27.69 -12.46
CA PRO A 5 -9.91 -26.29 -12.55
C PRO A 5 -8.68 -25.47 -12.16
N ALA A 6 -8.41 -24.40 -12.91
CA ALA A 6 -7.35 -23.46 -12.60
C ALA A 6 -7.65 -22.79 -11.26
N GLU A 7 -7.30 -23.43 -10.14
CA GLU A 7 -7.13 -22.77 -8.86
C GLU A 7 -6.29 -21.52 -9.13
N SER A 8 -6.85 -20.36 -8.81
CA SER A 8 -6.24 -19.07 -9.00
C SER A 8 -4.86 -19.08 -8.35
N ARG A 9 -3.80 -19.33 -9.14
CA ARG A 9 -2.43 -19.20 -8.68
C ARG A 9 -2.30 -17.77 -8.17
N ALA A 10 -2.20 -17.62 -6.86
CA ALA A 10 -2.01 -16.33 -6.22
C ALA A 10 -0.93 -15.57 -7.00
N SER A 11 -1.17 -14.29 -7.31
CA SER A 11 -0.22 -13.50 -8.10
C SER A 11 1.16 -13.54 -7.46
N TYR A 12 2.21 -13.42 -8.26
CA TYR A 12 3.60 -13.44 -7.78
C TYR A 12 3.82 -12.41 -6.64
N LEU A 13 3.23 -11.21 -6.72
CA LEU A 13 3.29 -10.22 -5.65
C LEU A 13 2.62 -10.71 -4.36
N GLN A 14 1.49 -11.41 -4.49
CA GLN A 14 0.78 -12.00 -3.35
C GLN A 14 1.58 -13.15 -2.73
N GLN A 15 2.19 -14.02 -3.54
CA GLN A 15 3.10 -15.07 -3.08
C GLN A 15 4.34 -14.47 -2.40
N GLN A 16 4.91 -13.41 -2.97
CA GLN A 16 6.08 -12.72 -2.42
C GLN A 16 5.74 -12.04 -1.10
N ARG A 17 4.56 -11.41 -1.00
CA ARG A 17 4.03 -10.85 0.26
C ARG A 17 3.88 -11.94 1.32
N LEU A 18 3.22 -13.06 1.00
CA LEU A 18 3.05 -14.18 1.93
C LEU A 18 4.39 -14.74 2.41
N ARG A 19 5.36 -14.92 1.50
CA ARG A 19 6.73 -15.35 1.85
C ARG A 19 7.43 -14.35 2.77
N LEU A 20 7.35 -13.05 2.48
CA LEU A 20 7.96 -12.02 3.32
C LEU A 20 7.29 -11.92 4.70
N GLN A 21 5.97 -12.13 4.79
CA GLN A 21 5.25 -12.17 6.06
C GLN A 21 5.73 -13.34 6.93
N ALA A 22 5.86 -14.54 6.34
CA ALA A 22 6.39 -15.71 7.05
C ALA A 22 7.85 -15.49 7.50
N GLN A 23 8.69 -14.92 6.64
CA GLN A 23 10.08 -14.57 6.99
C GLN A 23 10.14 -13.51 8.10
N LEU A 24 9.25 -12.51 8.07
CA LEU A 24 9.18 -11.47 9.08
C LEU A 24 8.78 -12.03 10.44
N GLN A 25 7.80 -12.95 10.49
CA GLN A 25 7.41 -13.64 11.72
C GLN A 25 8.59 -14.43 12.33
N GLN A 26 9.33 -15.16 11.49
CA GLN A 26 10.52 -15.88 11.96
C GLN A 26 11.62 -14.92 12.46
N ALA A 27 11.84 -13.80 11.77
CA ALA A 27 12.82 -12.79 12.19
C ALA A 27 12.42 -12.10 13.50
N GLN A 28 11.13 -11.83 13.71
CA GLN A 28 10.58 -11.30 14.96
C GLN A 28 10.82 -12.26 16.13
N ALA A 29 10.55 -13.55 15.93
CA ALA A 29 10.79 -14.58 16.95
C ALA A 29 12.29 -14.69 17.30
N ARG A 30 13.18 -14.65 16.31
CA ARG A 30 14.64 -14.66 16.51
C ARG A 30 15.12 -13.42 17.27
N GLN A 31 14.62 -12.23 16.94
CA GLN A 31 14.96 -11.01 17.66
C GLN A 31 14.52 -11.10 19.13
N ALA A 32 13.29 -11.53 19.39
CA ALA A 32 12.76 -11.67 20.76
C ALA A 32 13.58 -12.67 21.59
N ALA A 33 13.98 -13.80 20.99
CA ALA A 33 14.84 -14.77 21.66
C ALA A 33 16.24 -14.19 21.97
N ALA A 34 16.85 -13.46 21.03
CA ALA A 34 18.14 -12.81 21.24
C ALA A 34 18.06 -11.69 22.30
N GLU A 35 16.95 -10.95 22.35
CA GLU A 35 16.69 -9.91 23.36
C GLU A 35 16.63 -10.50 24.77
N ALA A 36 15.91 -11.62 24.94
CA ALA A 36 15.84 -12.33 26.21
C ALA A 36 17.21 -12.86 26.69
N GLU A 37 18.09 -13.27 25.77
CA GLU A 37 19.47 -13.65 26.11
C GLU A 37 20.31 -12.44 26.57
N VAL A 38 20.14 -11.27 25.95
CA VAL A 38 20.82 -10.03 26.39
C VAL A 38 20.39 -9.64 27.80
N GLU A 39 19.07 -9.67 28.07
CA GLU A 39 18.53 -9.36 29.40
C GLU A 39 19.01 -10.34 30.47
N ARG A 40 19.18 -11.63 30.13
CA ARG A 40 19.68 -12.64 31.06
C ARG A 40 21.14 -12.40 31.48
N HIS A 41 21.97 -11.88 30.58
CA HIS A 41 23.40 -11.68 30.83
C HIS A 41 23.75 -10.31 31.42
N LEU A 42 22.84 -9.32 31.34
CA LEU A 42 23.06 -7.98 31.85
C LEU A 42 23.41 -7.93 33.35
N PRO A 43 22.72 -8.66 34.27
CA PRO A 43 23.03 -8.65 35.69
C PRO A 43 24.44 -9.13 36.02
N ALA A 44 24.99 -10.07 35.23
CA ALA A 44 26.36 -10.56 35.44
C ALA A 44 27.40 -9.46 35.17
N VAL A 45 27.13 -8.56 34.22
CA VAL A 45 27.99 -7.41 33.94
C VAL A 45 27.87 -6.35 35.03
N GLU A 46 26.67 -6.10 35.54
CA GLU A 46 26.46 -5.18 36.67
C GLU A 46 27.21 -5.65 37.93
N GLN A 47 27.16 -6.95 38.23
CA GLN A 47 27.92 -7.55 39.32
C GLN A 47 29.43 -7.40 39.11
N ALA A 48 29.92 -7.61 37.88
CA ALA A 48 31.32 -7.41 37.53
C ALA A 48 31.76 -5.94 37.71
N VAL A 49 30.96 -4.98 37.26
CA VAL A 49 31.23 -3.54 37.45
C VAL A 49 31.27 -3.19 38.94
N ALA A 50 30.34 -3.71 39.74
CA ALA A 50 30.32 -3.49 41.19
C ALA A 50 31.57 -4.07 41.89
N ALA A 51 32.00 -5.27 41.50
CA ALA A 51 33.22 -5.89 42.01
C ALA A 51 34.47 -5.07 41.65
N ILE A 52 34.61 -4.67 40.39
CA ILE A 52 35.73 -3.82 39.92
C ILE A 52 35.73 -2.49 40.66
N ARG A 53 34.56 -1.88 40.88
CA ARG A 53 34.45 -0.63 41.66
C ARG A 53 34.97 -0.80 43.08
N SER A 54 34.62 -1.90 43.75
CA SER A 54 35.08 -2.15 45.13
C SER A 54 36.60 -2.30 45.21
N ASP A 55 37.21 -3.00 44.25
CA ASP A 55 38.66 -3.16 44.16
C ASP A 55 39.34 -1.83 43.82
N PHE A 56 38.79 -1.06 42.89
CA PHE A 56 39.34 0.24 42.52
C PHE A 56 39.38 1.21 43.70
N VAL A 57 38.31 1.29 44.49
CA VAL A 57 38.28 2.12 45.71
C VAL A 57 39.32 1.64 46.73
N ALA A 58 39.51 0.33 46.88
CA ALA A 58 40.51 -0.24 47.78
C ALA A 58 41.95 0.11 47.33
N GLN A 59 42.26 -0.06 46.04
CA GLN A 59 43.58 0.28 45.49
C GLN A 59 43.87 1.79 45.59
N ALA A 60 42.88 2.64 45.33
CA ALA A 60 43.03 4.08 45.49
C ALA A 60 43.28 4.50 46.94
N ALA A 61 42.62 3.86 47.91
CA ALA A 61 42.87 4.08 49.34
C ALA A 61 44.29 3.64 49.75
N GLN A 62 44.79 2.54 49.19
CA GLN A 62 46.17 2.08 49.40
C GLN A 62 47.19 3.05 48.80
N ALA A 63 46.96 3.55 47.58
CA ALA A 63 47.79 4.55 46.92
C ALA A 63 47.83 5.87 47.73
N ALA A 64 46.67 6.39 48.14
CA ALA A 64 46.57 7.58 48.99
C ALA A 64 47.31 7.42 50.33
N SER A 65 47.30 6.21 50.90
CA SER A 65 48.05 5.88 52.13
C SER A 65 49.56 5.79 51.88
N ALA A 66 49.99 5.34 50.70
CA ALA A 66 51.39 5.31 50.31
C ALA A 66 51.97 6.73 50.15
N VAL A 67 51.21 7.64 49.54
CA VAL A 67 51.56 9.07 49.44
C VAL A 67 51.78 9.68 50.82
N LEU A 68 50.84 9.47 51.74
CA LEU A 68 50.96 10.00 53.11
C LEU A 68 52.21 9.46 53.83
N ARG A 69 52.59 8.19 53.60
CA ARG A 69 53.81 7.59 54.16
C ARG A 69 55.08 8.21 53.55
N ARG A 70 55.10 8.47 52.23
CA ARG A 70 56.21 9.13 51.54
C ARG A 70 56.42 10.55 52.07
N GLU A 71 55.36 11.34 52.19
CA GLU A 71 55.47 12.73 52.65
C GLU A 71 55.76 12.82 54.15
N ARG A 72 55.31 11.86 54.96
CA ARG A 72 55.77 11.73 56.36
C ARG A 72 57.29 11.56 56.46
N ARG A 73 57.89 10.76 55.58
CA ARG A 73 59.36 10.56 55.57
C ARG A 73 60.11 11.84 55.20
N ARG A 74 59.59 12.62 54.24
CA ARG A 74 60.18 13.90 53.79
C ARG A 74 60.00 15.02 54.81
N ALA A 75 58.87 15.04 55.52
CA ALA A 75 58.52 16.07 56.50
C ALA A 75 59.38 16.04 57.79
N TRP A 76 60.12 14.96 58.06
CA TRP A 76 60.95 14.83 59.28
C TRP A 76 62.00 15.93 59.42
N TRP A 77 62.74 16.24 58.36
CA TRP A 77 63.80 17.27 58.42
C TRP A 77 63.24 18.70 58.67
N PRO A 78 62.22 19.17 57.93
CA PRO A 78 61.57 20.45 58.24
C PRO A 78 60.92 20.49 59.62
N ALA A 79 60.36 19.37 60.08
CA ALA A 79 59.66 19.29 61.36
C ALA A 79 60.60 19.25 62.57
N LEU A 80 61.80 18.64 62.42
CA LEU A 80 62.89 18.76 63.40
C LEU A 80 63.36 20.20 63.57
N LEU A 81 63.09 21.10 62.61
CA LEU A 81 63.35 22.53 62.71
C LEU A 81 62.11 23.33 63.14
N LEU A 82 61.00 22.66 63.47
CA LEU A 82 59.68 23.21 63.83
C LEU A 82 59.12 24.25 62.83
N ARG A 83 59.66 24.29 61.61
CA ARG A 83 59.21 25.20 60.54
C ARG A 83 57.70 25.13 60.25
N PRO A 84 57.04 23.95 60.29
CA PRO A 84 55.61 23.85 59.98
C PRO A 84 54.69 24.46 61.04
N LEU A 85 55.13 24.48 62.31
CA LEU A 85 54.34 25.01 63.43
C LEU A 85 54.65 26.48 63.69
N LEU A 86 55.91 26.87 63.49
CA LEU A 86 56.42 28.24 63.73
C LEU A 86 57.20 28.71 62.50
N PRO A 87 56.52 29.34 61.52
CA PRO A 87 57.13 29.78 60.26
C PRO A 87 58.24 30.81 60.50
N ASP A 88 58.04 31.73 61.43
CA ASP A 88 59.03 32.75 61.78
C ASP A 88 60.11 32.21 62.70
N TRP A 89 61.37 32.55 62.40
CA TRP A 89 62.53 32.14 63.19
C TRP A 89 62.54 32.73 64.60
N ARG A 90 61.92 33.91 64.79
CA ARG A 90 61.82 34.59 66.09
C ARG A 90 61.06 33.76 67.12
N TRP A 91 59.92 33.18 66.71
CA TRP A 91 59.13 32.31 67.58
C TRP A 91 59.79 30.96 67.84
N ARG A 92 60.54 30.43 66.85
CA ARG A 92 61.34 29.21 67.03
C ARG A 92 62.42 29.40 68.09
N LEU A 93 63.13 30.54 68.07
CA LEU A 93 64.10 30.88 69.11
C LEU A 93 63.45 31.12 70.47
N ALA A 94 62.30 31.81 70.51
CA ALA A 94 61.56 32.02 71.76
C ALA A 94 61.11 30.70 72.39
N LEU A 95 60.61 29.75 71.59
CA LEU A 95 60.25 28.41 72.03
C LEU A 95 61.47 27.61 72.50
N LEU A 96 62.59 27.69 71.77
CA LEU A 96 63.84 27.01 72.15
C LEU A 96 64.38 27.55 73.47
N ALA A 97 64.35 28.88 73.66
CA ALA A 97 64.71 29.54 74.90
C ALA A 97 63.78 29.12 76.06
N LEU A 98 62.47 29.05 75.82
CA LEU A 98 61.49 28.56 76.80
C LEU A 98 61.75 27.09 77.18
N LEU A 99 61.98 26.22 76.20
CA LEU A 99 62.26 24.79 76.40
C LEU A 99 63.60 24.55 77.10
N LEU A 100 64.59 25.43 76.92
CA LEU A 100 65.91 25.31 77.55
C LEU A 100 65.97 25.96 78.95
N LEU A 101 65.20 27.03 79.19
CA LEU A 101 65.28 27.82 80.43
C LEU A 101 64.14 27.51 81.40
N ALA A 102 62.90 27.39 80.93
CA ALA A 102 61.72 27.29 81.80
C ALA A 102 61.36 25.84 82.11
N LEU A 103 61.35 24.94 81.13
CA LEU A 103 60.95 23.55 81.34
C LEU A 103 61.88 22.74 82.27
N PRO A 104 63.22 22.87 82.19
CA PRO A 104 64.13 22.18 83.10
C PRO A 104 64.03 22.69 84.54
N TRP A 105 63.65 23.97 84.71
CA TRP A 105 63.40 24.58 86.00
C TRP A 105 62.07 24.11 86.60
N MET A 106 61.01 24.06 85.78
CA MET A 106 59.70 23.55 86.19
C MET A 106 59.70 22.04 86.45
N SER A 107 60.42 21.23 85.65
CA SER A 107 60.53 19.78 85.87
C SER A 107 61.29 19.44 87.14
N ALA A 108 62.29 20.25 87.52
CA ALA A 108 62.98 20.13 88.80
C ALA A 108 62.06 20.39 90.01
N HIS A 109 60.97 21.14 89.82
CA HIS A 109 59.96 21.47 90.83
C HIS A 109 58.80 20.47 90.86
N TRP A 110 58.39 19.94 89.70
CA TRP A 110 57.29 18.98 89.56
C TRP A 110 57.68 17.52 89.84
N LEU A 111 58.90 17.10 89.46
CA LEU A 111 59.43 15.75 89.75
C LEU A 111 60.14 15.67 91.11
N GLY A 112 59.63 16.37 92.13
CA GLY A 112 60.17 16.34 93.49
C GLY A 112 60.48 14.91 93.96
N ASP A 113 61.67 14.74 94.57
CA ASP A 113 62.25 13.53 95.19
C ASP A 113 62.13 12.14 94.53
N ALA A 114 61.55 12.01 93.33
CA ALA A 114 61.65 10.80 92.51
C ALA A 114 63.02 10.66 91.82
N ARG A 115 64.09 11.20 92.42
CA ARG A 115 65.47 11.21 91.88
C ARG A 115 66.27 9.93 92.16
N GLY A 116 65.67 8.97 92.88
CA GLY A 116 66.34 7.77 93.38
C GLY A 116 66.47 6.59 92.41
N ASP A 117 65.59 6.41 91.42
CA ASP A 117 65.41 5.10 90.77
C ASP A 117 65.84 4.99 89.30
N LEU A 118 66.93 5.66 88.92
CA LEU A 118 67.53 5.53 87.58
C LEU A 118 69.00 5.11 87.63
N ASP A 119 69.40 4.32 88.64
CA ASP A 119 70.78 3.85 88.79
C ASP A 119 71.20 2.79 87.74
N TRP A 120 70.28 2.26 86.92
CA TRP A 120 70.61 1.32 85.82
C TRP A 120 71.48 1.95 84.72
N TRP A 121 71.43 3.27 84.54
CA TRP A 121 72.22 3.97 83.53
C TRP A 121 73.72 4.00 83.81
N ARG A 122 74.15 3.71 85.05
CA ARG A 122 75.58 3.62 85.40
C ARG A 122 76.30 2.50 84.64
N HIS A 123 75.59 1.47 84.18
CA HIS A 123 76.18 0.39 83.37
C HIS A 123 76.57 0.80 81.95
N LEU A 124 76.19 2.00 81.49
CA LEU A 124 76.55 2.56 80.17
C LEU A 124 77.83 3.43 80.19
N GLY A 125 78.55 3.53 81.32
CA GLY A 125 79.85 4.22 81.41
C GLY A 125 79.80 5.76 81.36
N LEU A 126 78.62 6.37 81.55
CA LEU A 126 78.42 7.82 81.52
C LEU A 126 78.73 8.48 82.87
N GLN A 127 79.44 9.63 82.86
CA GLN A 127 79.80 10.40 84.06
C GLN A 127 78.57 10.98 84.79
N ARG A 128 78.67 11.20 86.11
CA ARG A 128 77.56 11.68 86.96
C ARG A 128 76.95 13.01 86.49
N ASP A 129 77.79 13.92 86.02
CA ASP A 129 77.36 15.27 85.62
C ASP A 129 76.57 15.26 84.30
N THR A 130 76.88 14.34 83.38
CA THR A 130 76.14 14.22 82.12
C THR A 130 74.75 13.60 82.33
N LEU A 131 74.60 12.70 83.30
CA LEU A 131 73.32 12.09 83.67
C LEU A 131 72.31 13.10 84.24
N VAL A 132 72.76 14.00 85.12
CA VAL A 132 71.90 15.04 85.71
C VAL A 132 71.44 16.05 84.65
N LEU A 133 72.32 16.40 83.71
CA LEU A 133 71.99 17.24 82.56
C LEU A 133 70.94 16.58 81.66
N LEU A 134 71.10 15.29 81.37
CA LEU A 134 70.18 14.54 80.52
C LEU A 134 68.79 14.38 81.16
N GLN A 135 68.74 14.13 82.47
CA GLN A 135 67.49 14.00 83.22
C GLN A 135 66.71 15.32 83.28
N ARG A 136 67.40 16.46 83.39
CA ARG A 136 66.77 17.80 83.35
C ARG A 136 66.30 18.20 81.95
N ALA A 137 67.01 17.74 80.91
CA ALA A 137 66.66 18.02 79.52
C ALA A 137 65.58 17.07 78.94
N LEU A 138 65.39 15.88 79.53
CA LEU A 138 64.48 14.85 79.01
C LEU A 138 63.03 15.34 78.78
N PRO A 139 62.38 16.09 79.71
CA PRO A 139 61.04 16.60 79.47
C PRO A 139 60.98 17.59 78.30
N SER A 140 61.97 18.47 78.19
CA SER A 140 62.09 19.41 77.07
C SER A 140 62.32 18.70 75.74
N LEU A 141 63.15 17.65 75.73
CA LEU A 141 63.39 16.82 74.55
C LEU A 141 62.13 16.04 74.14
N LEU A 142 61.34 15.53 75.10
CA LEU A 142 60.07 14.86 74.84
C LEU A 142 59.02 15.81 74.27
N VAL A 143 58.86 17.02 74.85
CA VAL A 143 57.95 18.04 74.31
C VAL A 143 58.38 18.48 72.92
N TYR A 144 59.69 18.70 72.70
CA TYR A 144 60.22 19.01 71.37
C TYR A 144 59.98 17.89 70.37
N ALA A 145 60.20 16.63 70.77
CA ALA A 145 59.93 15.47 69.93
C ALA A 145 58.43 15.35 69.59
N LEU A 146 57.53 15.58 70.53
CA LEU A 146 56.08 15.59 70.29
C LEU A 146 55.67 16.72 69.33
N LEU A 147 56.22 17.92 69.49
CA LEU A 147 55.98 19.03 68.56
C LEU A 147 56.56 18.75 67.17
N ALA A 148 57.75 18.14 67.07
CA ALA A 148 58.33 17.73 65.80
C ALA A 148 57.51 16.61 65.13
N ILE A 149 57.05 15.62 65.88
CA ILE A 149 56.17 14.55 65.37
C ILE A 149 54.82 15.14 64.91
N GLY A 150 54.21 16.01 65.71
CA GLY A 150 52.95 16.69 65.36
C GLY A 150 53.10 17.59 64.14
N GLY A 151 54.18 18.37 64.07
CA GLY A 151 54.51 19.22 62.92
C GLY A 151 54.78 18.42 61.65
N ALA A 152 55.47 17.28 61.73
CA ALA A 152 55.69 16.38 60.60
C ALA A 152 54.38 15.78 60.09
N GLN A 153 53.47 15.39 60.99
CA GLN A 153 52.17 14.84 60.62
C GLN A 153 51.25 15.87 59.96
N LEU A 154 51.22 17.11 60.47
CA LEU A 154 50.45 18.20 59.90
C LEU A 154 50.99 18.59 58.52
N LEU A 155 52.30 18.79 58.38
CA LEU A 155 52.92 19.11 57.10
C LEU A 155 52.68 18.01 56.07
N ALA A 156 52.88 16.75 56.44
CA ALA A 156 52.65 15.63 55.54
C ALA A 156 51.18 15.54 55.10
N ARG A 157 50.21 15.80 55.99
CA ARG A 157 48.79 15.83 55.63
C ARG A 157 48.44 16.99 54.71
N HIS A 158 49.03 18.16 54.92
CA HIS A 158 48.77 19.34 54.10
C HIS A 158 49.38 19.20 52.70
N VAL A 159 50.66 18.82 52.61
CA VAL A 159 51.37 18.64 51.32
C VAL A 159 50.77 17.49 50.49
N SER A 160 50.30 16.41 51.13
CA SER A 160 49.66 15.29 50.42
C SER A 160 48.17 15.47 50.16
N HIS A 161 47.55 16.60 50.56
CA HIS A 161 46.10 16.76 50.50
C HIS A 161 45.58 16.63 49.07
N ASP A 162 46.13 17.42 48.15
CA ASP A 162 45.61 17.53 46.78
C ASP A 162 45.82 16.25 45.99
N GLU A 163 47.00 15.62 46.12
CA GLU A 163 47.31 14.33 45.49
C GLU A 163 46.39 13.20 45.99
N ARG A 164 46.10 13.16 47.29
CA ARG A 164 45.16 12.18 47.86
C ARG A 164 43.71 12.46 47.45
N ALA A 165 43.31 13.73 47.39
CA ALA A 165 41.99 14.14 46.92
C ALA A 165 41.79 13.76 45.45
N LEU A 166 42.82 13.90 44.61
CA LEU A 166 42.80 13.46 43.22
C LEU A 166 42.63 11.94 43.08
N LEU A 167 43.43 11.14 43.81
CA LEU A 167 43.35 9.68 43.76
C LEU A 167 41.99 9.15 44.22
N THR A 168 41.46 9.72 45.31
CA THR A 168 40.15 9.33 45.86
C THR A 168 39.00 9.80 44.98
N GLY A 169 39.07 11.03 44.45
CA GLY A 169 38.09 11.56 43.51
C GLY A 169 38.05 10.78 42.19
N PHE A 170 39.20 10.32 41.71
CA PHE A 170 39.28 9.47 40.52
C PHE A 170 38.58 8.11 40.72
N ALA A 171 38.73 7.48 41.88
CA ALA A 171 38.11 6.20 42.22
C ALA A 171 36.60 6.27 42.50
N GLN A 172 36.08 7.46 42.82
CA GLN A 172 34.65 7.67 43.04
C GLN A 172 33.85 7.86 41.76
N ARG A 173 34.52 8.04 40.62
CA ARG A 173 33.86 8.22 39.32
C ARG A 173 33.05 6.96 38.94
N PRO A 174 31.86 7.14 38.37
CA PRO A 174 31.09 6.04 37.77
C PRO A 174 31.91 5.21 36.77
N LEU A 175 31.71 3.90 36.82
CA LEU A 175 32.41 2.92 36.00
C LEU A 175 31.46 2.20 35.07
N ALA A 176 31.97 1.90 33.89
CA ALA A 176 31.30 1.13 32.87
C ALA A 176 32.25 0.12 32.23
N LEU A 177 31.75 -1.08 31.93
CA LEU A 177 32.50 -2.04 31.12
C LEU A 177 32.13 -1.86 29.65
N MET A 178 33.15 -1.95 28.80
CA MET A 178 33.01 -1.83 27.36
C MET A 178 33.73 -2.96 26.64
N GLN A 179 33.11 -3.44 25.56
CA GLN A 179 33.70 -4.41 24.65
C GLN A 179 33.65 -3.86 23.22
N PHE A 180 34.81 -3.78 22.59
CA PHE A 180 34.94 -3.36 21.20
C PHE A 180 34.74 -4.57 20.29
N ALA A 181 34.00 -4.40 19.20
CA ALA A 181 33.80 -5.45 18.21
C ALA A 181 35.11 -5.77 17.46
N ARG A 182 35.30 -7.05 17.11
CA ARG A 182 36.30 -7.48 16.14
C ARG A 182 35.69 -7.34 14.75
N ASP A 183 36.17 -6.38 13.95
CA ASP A 183 35.64 -6.12 12.61
C ASP A 183 36.78 -6.19 11.58
N ASP A 184 36.96 -7.37 10.98
CA ASP A 184 38.07 -7.71 10.09
C ASP A 184 38.11 -6.86 8.79
N ARG A 185 37.05 -6.08 8.50
CA ARG A 185 36.91 -5.26 7.30
C ARG A 185 37.04 -3.76 7.56
N ARG A 186 37.46 -3.36 8.75
CA ARG A 186 37.51 -1.96 9.16
C ARG A 186 38.72 -1.25 8.53
N GLY A 187 38.45 -0.18 7.77
CA GLY A 187 39.51 0.77 7.41
C GLY A 187 39.92 1.63 8.61
N SER A 188 41.17 2.10 8.65
CA SER A 188 41.77 2.88 9.74
C SER A 188 40.91 4.07 10.26
N ALA A 189 40.03 4.63 9.43
CA ALA A 189 39.18 5.79 9.77
C ALA A 189 37.72 5.48 10.16
N SER A 190 37.25 4.23 10.09
CA SER A 190 35.87 3.90 10.48
C SER A 190 35.72 3.88 12.01
N PRO A 191 34.55 4.10 12.63
CA PRO A 191 34.34 3.97 14.08
C PRO A 191 34.15 2.51 14.54
N TYR A 192 34.52 2.19 15.78
CA TYR A 192 34.38 0.88 16.43
C TYR A 192 32.93 0.72 16.89
N ARG A 193 32.36 -0.47 16.72
CA ARG A 193 31.11 -0.83 17.42
C ARG A 193 31.47 -1.25 18.84
N VAL A 194 30.78 -0.68 19.82
CA VAL A 194 31.09 -0.88 21.23
C VAL A 194 29.83 -1.28 21.98
N THR A 195 29.90 -2.39 22.70
CA THR A 195 28.89 -2.76 23.70
C THR A 195 29.30 -2.17 25.04
N ARG A 196 28.40 -1.44 25.70
CA ARG A 196 28.63 -0.76 26.98
C ARG A 196 27.57 -1.16 28.01
N ALA A 197 27.99 -1.38 29.25
CA ALA A 197 27.10 -1.66 30.36
C ALA A 197 27.61 -0.97 31.65
N PRO A 198 26.72 -0.52 32.54
CA PRO A 198 25.27 -0.79 32.58
C PRO A 198 24.43 0.35 31.98
N TRP A 199 24.01 0.22 30.71
CA TRP A 199 23.06 1.14 30.05
C TRP A 199 21.74 0.43 29.75
N PRO A 200 20.63 1.19 29.56
CA PRO A 200 19.39 0.62 29.07
C PRO A 200 19.60 -0.14 27.76
N LEU A 201 18.79 -1.16 27.51
CA LEU A 201 18.88 -2.03 26.31
C LEU A 201 19.02 -1.25 24.99
N ARG A 202 18.34 -0.09 24.87
CA ARG A 202 18.37 0.78 23.68
C ARG A 202 19.72 1.44 23.44
N GLU A 203 20.55 1.57 24.47
CA GLU A 203 21.81 2.30 24.50
C GLU A 203 23.02 1.41 24.76
N LEU A 204 22.83 0.10 24.86
CA LEU A 204 23.92 -0.88 25.05
C LEU A 204 24.96 -0.83 23.92
N GLN A 205 24.59 -0.41 22.72
CA GLN A 205 25.50 -0.34 21.58
C GLN A 205 25.73 1.10 21.11
N SER A 206 26.97 1.45 20.85
CA SER A 206 27.37 2.77 20.35
C SER A 206 28.53 2.65 19.35
N ARG A 207 28.86 3.76 18.67
CA ARG A 207 29.97 3.83 17.72
C ARG A 207 31.02 4.83 18.20
N TRP A 208 32.27 4.40 18.25
CA TRP A 208 33.36 5.17 18.87
C TRP A 208 34.54 5.32 17.93
N GLN A 209 35.08 6.52 17.80
CA GLN A 209 36.32 6.77 17.08
C GLN A 209 37.41 7.07 18.11
N ILE A 210 38.49 6.30 18.07
CA ILE A 210 39.68 6.49 18.92
C ILE A 210 40.84 6.86 18.01
N ASP A 211 41.72 7.74 18.49
CA ASP A 211 42.92 8.15 17.78
C ASP A 211 43.80 6.92 17.43
N ALA A 212 44.30 6.89 16.20
CA ALA A 212 45.19 5.85 15.69
C ALA A 212 46.51 5.75 16.51
N ALA A 213 46.88 6.79 17.26
CA ALA A 213 48.03 6.78 18.16
C ALA A 213 47.97 5.68 19.25
N HIS A 214 46.77 5.17 19.55
CA HIS A 214 46.57 4.13 20.56
C HIS A 214 46.53 2.69 20.00
N GLY A 215 46.89 2.50 18.72
CA GLY A 215 46.90 1.20 18.06
C GLY A 215 45.50 0.68 17.71
N ASP A 216 45.42 -0.56 17.23
CA ASP A 216 44.14 -1.20 16.99
C ASP A 216 43.58 -1.81 18.27
N LEU A 217 42.36 -1.40 18.63
CA LEU A 217 41.62 -1.82 19.83
C LEU A 217 40.47 -2.79 19.48
N ALA A 218 40.51 -3.42 18.30
CA ALA A 218 39.51 -4.37 17.87
C ALA A 218 39.45 -5.58 18.82
N GLY A 219 38.27 -5.82 19.41
CA GLY A 219 38.12 -6.88 20.41
C GLY A 219 38.64 -6.53 21.81
N ALA A 220 39.15 -5.32 22.04
CA ALA A 220 39.62 -4.91 23.34
C ALA A 220 38.48 -4.80 24.35
N ARG A 221 38.75 -5.23 25.58
CA ARG A 221 37.92 -4.95 26.76
C ARG A 221 38.40 -3.67 27.40
N MET A 222 37.49 -2.80 27.79
CA MET A 222 37.83 -1.52 28.40
C MET A 222 36.98 -1.24 29.63
N LEU A 223 37.58 -0.52 30.57
CA LEU A 223 36.88 0.11 31.68
C LEU A 223 36.78 1.61 31.40
N ALA A 224 35.57 2.11 31.47
CA ALA A 224 35.20 3.46 31.12
C ALA A 224 34.87 4.27 32.36
N LEU A 225 35.49 5.44 32.48
CA LEU A 225 35.24 6.41 33.55
C LEU A 225 34.43 7.56 32.96
N HIS A 226 33.29 7.85 33.57
CA HIS A 226 32.41 8.93 33.12
C HIS A 226 32.02 9.88 34.26
N ASP A 227 31.50 11.04 33.90
CA ASP A 227 31.09 12.10 34.83
C ASP A 227 29.79 11.80 35.60
N GLY A 228 28.99 10.84 35.11
CA GLY A 228 27.72 10.44 35.71
C GLY A 228 26.56 11.37 35.37
N ALA A 229 26.71 12.30 34.42
CA ALA A 229 25.63 13.18 34.00
C ALA A 229 24.63 12.42 33.12
N GLU A 230 23.35 12.43 33.48
CA GLU A 230 22.26 11.99 32.60
C GLU A 230 21.80 13.18 31.73
N PRO A 231 21.47 12.99 30.44
CA PRO A 231 21.22 11.73 29.74
C PRO A 231 22.39 11.16 28.92
N GLU A 232 23.44 11.93 28.62
CA GLU A 232 24.65 11.44 27.92
C GLU A 232 25.90 11.67 28.79
N PRO A 233 26.38 10.65 29.52
CA PRO A 233 27.53 10.81 30.40
C PRO A 233 28.80 11.05 29.59
N GLN A 234 29.51 12.15 29.89
CA GLN A 234 30.77 12.45 29.23
C GLN A 234 31.88 11.56 29.77
N MET A 235 32.61 10.96 28.85
CA MET A 235 33.66 10.00 29.16
C MET A 235 34.97 10.74 29.35
N GLN A 236 35.57 10.51 30.52
CA GLN A 236 36.73 11.27 30.96
C GLN A 236 38.03 10.50 30.69
N ALA A 237 37.98 9.17 30.84
CA ALA A 237 39.11 8.29 30.55
C ALA A 237 38.64 6.88 30.18
N LEU A 238 39.46 6.20 29.39
CA LEU A 238 39.31 4.80 29.04
C LEU A 238 40.54 4.02 29.51
N LEU A 239 40.32 2.86 30.12
CA LEU A 239 41.34 1.95 30.58
C LEU A 239 41.27 0.68 29.74
N VAL A 240 42.29 0.41 28.94
CA VAL A 240 42.41 -0.84 28.19
C VAL A 240 42.74 -1.95 29.19
N LEU A 241 41.90 -2.99 29.22
CA LEU A 241 42.12 -4.15 30.07
C LEU A 241 43.05 -5.13 29.34
N PRO A 242 44.12 -5.62 29.99
CA PRO A 242 45.09 -6.48 29.34
C PRO A 242 44.46 -7.83 28.93
N ASP A 243 44.84 -8.30 27.74
CA ASP A 243 44.55 -9.63 27.22
C ASP A 243 45.75 -10.17 26.41
N ALA A 244 45.55 -11.23 25.64
CA ALA A 244 46.63 -11.82 24.82
C ALA A 244 47.15 -10.89 23.70
N THR A 245 46.37 -9.87 23.34
CA THR A 245 46.59 -8.97 22.19
C THR A 245 46.83 -7.51 22.60
N HIS A 246 46.29 -7.08 23.73
CA HIS A 246 46.32 -5.69 24.20
C HIS A 246 47.01 -5.60 25.55
N ALA A 247 47.90 -4.62 25.70
CA ALA A 247 48.51 -4.27 26.99
C ALA A 247 47.61 -3.31 27.79
N ALA A 248 47.77 -3.30 29.11
CA ALA A 248 47.09 -2.31 29.96
C ALA A 248 47.53 -0.90 29.57
N ALA A 249 46.57 -0.01 29.30
CA ALA A 249 46.84 1.36 28.89
C ALA A 249 45.76 2.31 29.38
N LEU A 250 46.15 3.56 29.69
CA LEU A 250 45.24 4.65 30.02
C LEU A 250 45.13 5.59 28.82
N ILE A 251 43.91 5.74 28.28
CA ILE A 251 43.59 6.67 27.20
C ILE A 251 42.79 7.85 27.81
N PRO A 252 43.41 9.02 27.99
CA PRO A 252 42.73 10.21 28.50
C PRO A 252 41.86 10.85 27.41
N ILE A 253 40.60 11.21 27.73
CA ILE A 253 39.67 11.87 26.79
C ILE A 253 39.52 13.36 27.11
N ALA A 254 39.55 13.76 28.39
CA ALA A 254 39.52 15.16 28.83
C ALA A 254 40.88 15.61 29.42
N ALA A 255 41.29 16.84 29.10
CA ALA A 255 42.67 17.33 29.14
C ALA A 255 43.32 17.53 30.54
N ALA A 256 44.66 17.38 30.51
CA ALA A 256 45.72 17.94 31.37
C ALA A 256 45.59 17.77 32.90
N LEU A 257 46.17 16.66 33.39
CA LEU A 257 46.64 16.55 34.78
C LEU A 257 48.09 17.00 34.87
N ASP A 258 48.49 17.58 36.00
CA ASP A 258 49.87 18.00 36.30
C ASP A 258 50.84 16.79 36.30
N ALA A 259 52.09 16.99 35.89
CA ALA A 259 53.01 15.90 35.49
C ALA A 259 53.30 14.87 36.61
N ASP A 260 53.41 15.32 37.86
CA ASP A 260 53.65 14.44 39.02
C ASP A 260 52.37 13.70 39.47
N ALA A 261 51.20 14.36 39.39
CA ALA A 261 49.90 13.74 39.68
C ALA A 261 49.53 12.69 38.61
N GLN A 262 49.98 12.90 37.38
CA GLN A 262 49.76 12.01 36.25
C GLN A 262 50.46 10.65 36.44
N ALA A 263 51.67 10.62 37.00
CA ALA A 263 52.43 9.38 37.17
C ALA A 263 51.78 8.39 38.15
N GLN A 264 51.28 8.86 39.31
CA GLN A 264 50.62 8.00 40.28
C GLN A 264 49.22 7.57 39.84
N LEU A 265 48.48 8.48 39.20
CA LEU A 265 47.17 8.17 38.65
C LEU A 265 47.30 7.15 37.51
N HIS A 266 48.35 7.24 36.70
CA HIS A 266 48.70 6.24 35.69
C HIS A 266 49.06 4.89 36.31
N ALA A 267 49.86 4.87 37.39
CA ALA A 267 50.19 3.63 38.08
C ALA A 267 48.95 2.95 38.71
N LEU A 268 48.05 3.72 39.33
CA LEU A 268 46.78 3.24 39.84
C LEU A 268 45.90 2.68 38.70
N ALA A 269 45.78 3.43 37.61
CA ALA A 269 45.04 3.03 36.41
C ALA A 269 45.51 1.69 35.85
N LEU A 270 46.83 1.48 35.70
CA LEU A 270 47.40 0.22 35.23
C LEU A 270 47.17 -0.94 36.21
N GLY A 271 47.27 -0.68 37.53
CA GLY A 271 46.99 -1.69 38.55
C GLY A 271 45.55 -2.18 38.51
N VAL A 272 44.60 -1.23 38.41
CA VAL A 272 43.16 -1.51 38.32
C VAL A 272 42.80 -2.19 37.00
N ALA A 273 43.38 -1.75 35.88
CA ALA A 273 43.17 -2.42 34.59
C ALA A 273 43.59 -3.90 34.66
N THR A 274 44.72 -4.17 35.33
CA THR A 274 45.25 -5.53 35.49
C THR A 274 44.36 -6.40 36.39
N SER A 275 43.87 -5.89 37.51
CA SER A 275 42.98 -6.65 38.40
C SER A 275 41.57 -6.83 37.80
N ALA A 276 41.07 -5.84 37.06
CA ALA A 276 39.77 -5.87 36.41
C ALA A 276 39.71 -6.81 35.19
N ALA A 277 40.85 -7.19 34.60
CA ALA A 277 40.92 -8.04 33.42
C ALA A 277 40.20 -9.39 33.60
N ALA A 278 40.30 -10.00 34.78
CA ALA A 278 39.62 -11.27 35.08
C ALA A 278 38.10 -11.08 35.26
N ALA A 279 37.70 -10.04 35.97
CA ALA A 279 36.29 -9.74 36.26
C ALA A 279 35.50 -9.23 35.04
N SER A 280 36.18 -8.78 33.97
CA SER A 280 35.54 -8.23 32.77
C SER A 280 35.03 -9.27 31.75
N GLN A 281 35.19 -10.57 31.98
CA GLN A 281 34.68 -11.60 31.06
C GLN A 281 33.17 -11.48 30.72
N PRO A 282 32.27 -11.13 31.66
CA PRO A 282 30.84 -10.98 31.37
C PRO A 282 30.52 -9.95 30.27
N ILE A 283 31.32 -8.87 30.09
CA ILE A 283 31.04 -7.90 29.02
C ILE A 283 31.32 -8.48 27.63
N ALA A 284 32.32 -9.38 27.51
CA ALA A 284 32.60 -10.08 26.27
C ALA A 284 31.47 -11.06 25.92
N GLU A 285 30.89 -11.72 26.93
CA GLU A 285 29.72 -12.58 26.74
C GLU A 285 28.49 -11.79 26.30
N LEU A 286 28.20 -10.70 27.01
CA LEU A 286 27.09 -9.80 26.68
C LEU A 286 27.24 -9.26 25.25
N HIS A 287 28.45 -8.90 24.84
CA HIS A 287 28.72 -8.40 23.49
C HIS A 287 28.32 -9.40 22.40
N ARG A 288 28.59 -10.71 22.57
CA ARG A 288 28.16 -11.74 21.61
C ARG A 288 26.64 -11.78 21.45
N HIS A 289 25.91 -11.68 22.56
CA HIS A 289 24.44 -11.66 22.53
C HIS A 289 23.88 -10.34 21.96
N VAL A 290 24.49 -9.21 22.29
CA VAL A 290 24.10 -7.88 21.75
C VAL A 290 24.33 -7.83 20.24
N ASP A 291 25.43 -8.39 19.73
CA ASP A 291 25.70 -8.47 18.29
C ASP A 291 24.67 -9.36 17.58
N ALA A 292 24.35 -10.53 18.13
CA ALA A 292 23.31 -11.41 17.59
C ALA A 292 21.92 -10.74 17.59
N TRP A 293 21.56 -10.01 18.66
CA TRP A 293 20.32 -9.24 18.73
C TRP A 293 20.27 -8.12 17.69
N MET A 294 21.37 -7.38 17.52
CA MET A 294 21.46 -6.31 16.52
C MET A 294 21.36 -6.84 15.09
N GLU A 295 21.98 -7.99 14.80
CA GLU A 295 21.86 -8.66 13.52
C GLU A 295 20.41 -9.08 13.26
N ALA A 296 19.75 -9.76 14.22
CA ALA A 296 18.36 -10.16 14.12
C ALA A 296 17.42 -8.95 13.91
N ARG A 297 17.62 -7.87 14.66
CA ARG A 297 16.88 -6.61 14.53
C ARG A 297 17.09 -5.95 13.17
N SER A 298 18.30 -6.01 12.62
CA SER A 298 18.59 -5.47 11.28
C SER A 298 17.89 -6.25 10.17
N GLN A 299 17.88 -7.59 10.26
CA GLN A 299 17.18 -8.48 9.32
C GLN A 299 15.67 -8.25 9.37
N GLN A 300 15.09 -8.17 10.57
CA GLN A 300 13.67 -7.86 10.77
C GLN A 300 13.29 -6.51 10.14
N ARG A 301 14.07 -5.45 10.39
CA ARG A 301 13.85 -4.12 9.78
C ARG A 301 13.95 -4.15 8.26
N MET A 302 14.91 -4.89 7.69
CA MET A 302 15.03 -5.05 6.25
C MET A 302 13.79 -5.72 5.65
N LEU A 303 13.33 -6.83 6.23
CA LEU A 303 12.14 -7.54 5.79
C LEU A 303 10.88 -6.66 5.89
N GLN A 304 10.74 -5.90 6.99
CA GLN A 304 9.63 -4.98 7.18
C GLN A 304 9.60 -3.87 6.12
N ARG A 305 10.76 -3.27 5.79
CA ARG A 305 10.86 -2.29 4.70
C ARG A 305 10.47 -2.87 3.34
N ARG A 306 10.90 -4.11 3.05
CA ARG A 306 10.52 -4.81 1.81
C ARG A 306 9.03 -5.08 1.74
N LEU A 307 8.42 -5.50 2.85
CA LEU A 307 6.97 -5.71 2.93
C LEU A 307 6.20 -4.39 2.72
N GLN A 308 6.61 -3.32 3.40
CA GLN A 308 6.03 -1.99 3.22
C GLN A 308 6.12 -1.48 1.78
N SER A 309 7.22 -1.80 1.07
CA SER A 309 7.38 -1.47 -0.35
C SER A 309 6.34 -2.20 -1.21
N ILE A 310 6.13 -3.50 -1.00
CA ILE A 310 5.10 -4.27 -1.72
C ILE A 310 3.69 -3.75 -1.41
N ASP A 311 3.40 -3.45 -0.15
CA ASP A 311 2.10 -2.89 0.26
C ASP A 311 1.89 -1.47 -0.30
N ALA A 312 2.96 -0.68 -0.46
CA ALA A 312 2.90 0.61 -1.13
C ALA A 312 2.59 0.46 -2.62
N ILE A 313 3.18 -0.54 -3.31
CA ILE A 313 2.84 -0.88 -4.69
C ILE A 313 1.35 -1.23 -4.79
N HIS A 314 0.85 -2.18 -3.99
CA HIS A 314 -0.58 -2.54 -4.03
C HIS A 314 -1.52 -1.34 -3.80
N ARG A 315 -1.20 -0.47 -2.83
CA ARG A 315 -1.98 0.76 -2.60
C ARG A 315 -1.90 1.73 -3.79
N HIS A 316 -0.73 1.87 -4.41
CA HIS A 316 -0.57 2.75 -5.57
C HIS A 316 -1.38 2.30 -6.79
N TRP A 317 -1.67 1.00 -6.89
CA TRP A 317 -2.42 0.39 -8.00
C TRP A 317 -3.88 0.06 -7.64
N ALA A 318 -4.36 0.43 -6.45
CA ALA A 318 -5.67 0.01 -5.94
C ALA A 318 -6.89 0.58 -6.68
N ASP A 319 -6.73 1.75 -7.30
CA ASP A 319 -7.70 2.47 -8.13
C ASP A 319 -7.69 2.00 -9.60
N VAL A 320 -6.88 0.99 -9.94
CA VAL A 320 -6.82 0.39 -11.27
C VAL A 320 -7.36 -1.04 -11.21
N ALA A 321 -8.35 -1.32 -12.06
CA ALA A 321 -8.92 -2.65 -12.21
C ALA A 321 -8.08 -3.52 -13.15
N LEU A 322 -6.95 -4.02 -12.64
CA LEU A 322 -6.16 -5.05 -13.30
C LEU A 322 -6.17 -6.32 -12.46
N PRO A 323 -6.34 -7.51 -13.08
CA PRO A 323 -6.01 -8.76 -12.42
C PRO A 323 -4.57 -8.74 -11.93
N ASP A 324 -4.31 -9.26 -10.73
CA ASP A 324 -2.98 -9.19 -10.13
C ASP A 324 -1.92 -9.93 -10.97
N SER A 325 -2.32 -10.93 -11.76
CA SER A 325 -1.43 -11.62 -12.72
C SER A 325 -1.02 -10.72 -13.89
N THR A 326 -1.96 -9.92 -14.40
CA THR A 326 -1.72 -8.98 -15.50
C THR A 326 -0.85 -7.83 -15.01
N LEU A 327 -1.15 -7.27 -13.84
CA LEU A 327 -0.31 -6.23 -13.24
C LEU A 327 1.13 -6.73 -13.07
N ASP A 328 1.32 -7.94 -12.56
CA ASP A 328 2.63 -8.54 -12.36
C ASP A 328 3.40 -8.76 -13.68
N GLN A 329 2.71 -9.18 -14.74
CA GLN A 329 3.30 -9.27 -16.09
C GLN A 329 3.76 -7.89 -16.59
N ILE A 330 2.94 -6.86 -16.42
CA ILE A 330 3.28 -5.50 -16.85
C ILE A 330 4.49 -4.97 -16.07
N LEU A 331 4.50 -5.12 -14.74
CA LEU A 331 5.59 -4.65 -13.90
C LEU A 331 6.91 -5.36 -14.26
N LYS A 332 6.88 -6.69 -14.49
CA LYS A 332 8.05 -7.44 -14.95
C LYS A 332 8.61 -6.92 -16.28
N LEU A 333 7.75 -6.59 -17.24
CA LEU A 333 8.18 -6.06 -18.53
C LEU A 333 8.83 -4.68 -18.38
N VAL A 334 8.25 -3.83 -17.54
CA VAL A 334 8.79 -2.49 -17.27
C VAL A 334 10.10 -2.56 -16.48
N ASP A 335 10.22 -3.47 -15.50
CA ASP A 335 11.46 -3.69 -14.76
C ASP A 335 12.57 -4.27 -15.66
N LEU A 336 12.23 -5.19 -16.57
CA LEU A 336 13.16 -5.70 -17.58
C LEU A 336 13.67 -4.56 -18.47
N PHE A 337 12.76 -3.69 -18.91
CA PHE A 337 13.10 -2.48 -19.67
C PHE A 337 14.07 -1.59 -18.88
N VAL A 338 13.73 -1.18 -17.65
CA VAL A 338 14.59 -0.30 -16.82
C VAL A 338 15.94 -0.95 -16.49
N SER A 339 15.99 -2.27 -16.34
CA SER A 339 17.24 -2.99 -16.05
C SER A 339 18.23 -3.00 -17.21
N GLY A 340 17.79 -2.66 -18.43
CA GLY A 340 18.60 -2.69 -19.64
C GLY A 340 19.08 -4.06 -20.09
N ARG A 341 18.49 -5.14 -19.56
CA ARG A 341 18.81 -6.52 -19.96
C ARG A 341 18.21 -6.82 -21.34
N THR A 342 18.97 -7.46 -22.20
CA THR A 342 18.53 -7.87 -23.53
C THR A 342 17.92 -9.28 -23.52
N PRO A 343 16.85 -9.56 -24.30
CA PRO A 343 16.11 -8.60 -25.14
C PRO A 343 15.16 -7.73 -24.30
N ALA A 344 15.29 -6.41 -24.40
CA ALA A 344 14.39 -5.46 -23.75
C ALA A 344 13.09 -5.32 -24.57
N PRO A 345 11.92 -5.23 -23.93
CA PRO A 345 10.68 -4.99 -24.65
C PRO A 345 10.72 -3.62 -25.33
N LYS A 346 10.40 -3.57 -26.62
CA LYS A 346 10.36 -2.32 -27.40
C LYS A 346 8.95 -1.71 -27.45
N GLY A 347 7.92 -2.53 -27.23
CA GLY A 347 6.53 -2.13 -27.40
C GLY A 347 5.57 -2.82 -26.47
N MET A 348 4.55 -2.08 -26.03
CA MET A 348 3.43 -2.59 -25.25
C MET A 348 2.13 -2.00 -25.79
N LEU A 349 1.09 -2.82 -25.95
CA LEU A 349 -0.25 -2.35 -26.36
C LEU A 349 -1.25 -2.60 -25.24
N LEU A 350 -1.93 -1.55 -24.81
CA LEU A 350 -3.03 -1.59 -23.86
C LEU A 350 -4.35 -1.49 -24.63
N HIS A 351 -5.16 -2.55 -24.64
CA HIS A 351 -6.43 -2.55 -25.37
C HIS A 351 -7.63 -2.90 -24.50
N GLY A 352 -8.83 -2.48 -24.89
CA GLY A 352 -10.08 -2.85 -24.21
C GLY A 352 -11.12 -1.73 -24.25
N PRO A 353 -12.23 -1.84 -23.50
CA PRO A 353 -13.30 -0.84 -23.54
C PRO A 353 -12.84 0.57 -23.14
N PRO A 354 -13.52 1.64 -23.61
CA PRO A 354 -13.20 3.01 -23.22
C PRO A 354 -13.43 3.22 -21.72
N GLY A 355 -12.69 4.16 -21.12
CA GLY A 355 -12.89 4.51 -19.71
C GLY A 355 -12.29 3.55 -18.68
N THR A 356 -11.59 2.48 -19.11
CA THR A 356 -10.91 1.53 -18.20
C THR A 356 -9.56 2.02 -17.65
N GLY A 357 -9.14 3.24 -17.99
CA GLY A 357 -7.96 3.87 -17.39
C GLY A 357 -6.61 3.52 -18.03
N LYS A 358 -6.57 3.21 -19.33
CA LYS A 358 -5.31 2.87 -20.05
C LYS A 358 -4.23 3.95 -19.90
N THR A 359 -4.60 5.22 -20.07
CA THR A 359 -3.74 6.39 -19.85
C THR A 359 -3.25 6.50 -18.40
N LEU A 360 -4.10 6.14 -17.42
CA LEU A 360 -3.74 6.16 -16.00
C LEU A 360 -2.72 5.05 -15.70
N ILE A 361 -2.91 3.85 -16.27
CA ILE A 361 -1.99 2.71 -16.15
C ILE A 361 -0.60 3.10 -16.65
N ALA A 362 -0.50 3.61 -17.89
CA ALA A 362 0.79 3.98 -18.48
C ALA A 362 1.55 5.02 -17.63
N ARG A 363 0.83 6.02 -17.10
CA ARG A 363 1.39 7.05 -16.22
C ARG A 363 1.88 6.46 -14.89
N LYS A 364 1.15 5.51 -14.31
CA LYS A 364 1.56 4.80 -13.10
C LYS A 364 2.76 3.91 -13.32
N LEU A 365 2.86 3.25 -14.48
CA LEU A 365 4.05 2.48 -14.87
C LEU A 365 5.29 3.37 -14.92
N ALA A 366 5.20 4.55 -15.54
CA ALA A 366 6.34 5.46 -15.60
C ALA A 366 6.79 5.93 -14.21
N ARG A 367 5.82 6.25 -13.34
CA ARG A 367 6.12 6.62 -11.95
C ARG A 367 6.73 5.46 -11.16
N HIS A 368 6.25 4.24 -11.36
CA HIS A 368 6.79 3.04 -10.73
C HIS A 368 8.24 2.78 -11.16
N ALA A 369 8.51 2.91 -12.46
CA ALA A 369 9.82 2.76 -13.06
C ALA A 369 10.80 3.91 -12.75
N GLY A 370 10.30 5.05 -12.27
CA GLY A 370 11.10 6.26 -12.08
C GLY A 370 11.62 6.84 -13.41
N CYS A 371 10.91 6.66 -14.51
CA CYS A 371 11.34 7.05 -15.86
C CYS A 371 10.56 8.27 -16.40
N HIS A 372 11.11 8.95 -17.42
CA HIS A 372 10.43 10.06 -18.08
C HIS A 372 9.15 9.57 -18.79
N PHE A 373 8.07 10.34 -18.72
CA PHE A 373 6.80 10.00 -19.36
C PHE A 373 6.42 11.09 -20.37
N GLU A 374 6.37 10.73 -21.65
CA GLU A 374 5.89 11.60 -22.74
C GLU A 374 4.59 11.01 -23.28
N ALA A 375 3.47 11.72 -23.14
CA ALA A 375 2.18 11.31 -23.70
C ALA A 375 1.88 12.11 -24.97
N LEU A 376 1.47 11.41 -26.02
CA LEU A 376 1.12 12.00 -27.32
C LEU A 376 -0.34 11.72 -27.65
N GLY A 377 -1.03 12.74 -28.14
CA GLY A 377 -2.29 12.61 -28.87
C GLY A 377 -2.12 12.76 -30.37
N VAL A 378 -3.22 12.65 -31.10
CA VAL A 378 -3.27 12.78 -32.57
C VAL A 378 -2.72 14.13 -33.04
N ALA A 379 -3.05 15.21 -32.32
CA ALA A 379 -2.61 16.57 -32.64
C ALA A 379 -1.08 16.75 -32.47
N ASP A 380 -0.45 15.98 -31.59
CA ASP A 380 1.00 16.04 -31.38
C ASP A 380 1.74 15.37 -32.54
N LEU A 381 1.13 14.37 -33.17
CA LEU A 381 1.73 13.60 -34.26
C LEU A 381 1.41 14.19 -35.64
N LYS A 382 0.19 14.68 -35.88
CA LYS A 382 -0.17 15.29 -37.18
C LYS A 382 0.32 16.74 -37.28
N ALA A 383 0.97 17.10 -38.38
CA ALA A 383 1.30 18.47 -38.73
C ALA A 383 0.21 19.09 -39.62
N ALA A 384 0.08 20.43 -39.61
CA ALA A 384 -0.91 21.15 -40.41
C ALA A 384 -0.64 21.11 -41.93
N HIS A 385 0.58 20.76 -42.35
CA HIS A 385 1.02 20.76 -43.75
C HIS A 385 1.75 19.44 -44.08
N VAL A 386 1.57 18.94 -45.31
CA VAL A 386 2.25 17.73 -45.84
C VAL A 386 3.78 17.90 -45.71
N GLY A 387 4.49 16.85 -45.28
CA GLY A 387 5.96 16.84 -45.18
C GLY A 387 6.56 17.41 -43.88
N HIS A 388 5.77 18.02 -43.00
CA HIS A 388 6.26 18.48 -41.67
C HIS A 388 6.08 17.45 -40.56
N THR A 389 5.38 16.35 -40.85
CA THR A 389 5.07 15.29 -39.88
C THR A 389 6.32 14.50 -39.49
N GLY A 390 7.17 14.14 -40.45
CA GLY A 390 8.40 13.39 -40.18
C GLY A 390 9.36 14.07 -39.19
N PRO A 391 9.78 15.33 -39.43
CA PRO A 391 10.64 16.07 -38.50
C PRO A 391 10.04 16.23 -37.10
N LYS A 392 8.71 16.35 -37.00
CA LYS A 392 8.00 16.44 -35.71
C LYS A 392 8.13 15.14 -34.92
N VAL A 393 7.95 13.99 -35.57
CA VAL A 393 8.15 12.66 -34.97
C VAL A 393 9.61 12.47 -34.53
N GLN A 394 10.58 12.84 -35.37
CA GLN A 394 12.00 12.77 -35.02
C GLN A 394 12.35 13.60 -33.78
N ALA A 395 11.83 14.83 -33.68
CA ALA A 395 12.05 15.70 -32.52
C ALA A 395 11.48 15.10 -31.23
N ILE A 396 10.31 14.44 -31.29
CA ILE A 396 9.72 13.74 -30.13
C ILE A 396 10.64 12.61 -29.66
N TRP A 397 11.14 11.78 -30.58
CA TRP A 397 12.04 10.68 -30.26
C TRP A 397 13.35 11.18 -29.65
N GLN A 398 13.94 12.25 -30.20
CA GLN A 398 15.14 12.87 -29.64
C GLN A 398 14.92 13.36 -28.19
N ARG A 399 13.79 14.01 -27.90
CA ARG A 399 13.45 14.43 -26.53
C ARG A 399 13.32 13.24 -25.57
N CYS A 400 12.73 12.14 -26.02
CA CYS A 400 12.58 10.93 -25.21
C CYS A 400 13.93 10.26 -24.95
N ARG A 401 14.78 10.13 -25.97
CA ARG A 401 16.13 9.55 -25.85
C ARG A 401 17.02 10.39 -24.94
N ALA A 402 16.94 11.72 -25.01
CA ALA A 402 17.68 12.63 -24.14
C ALA A 402 17.32 12.49 -22.65
N LYS A 403 16.12 11.99 -22.34
CA LYS A 403 15.62 11.76 -20.97
C LYS A 403 15.51 10.28 -20.62
N ALA A 404 16.23 9.41 -21.33
CA ALA A 404 16.15 7.98 -21.12
C ALA A 404 16.63 7.56 -19.70
N PRO A 405 16.05 6.51 -19.09
CA PRO A 405 14.95 5.68 -19.61
C PRO A 405 13.63 6.46 -19.70
N ALA A 406 12.89 6.26 -20.79
CA ALA A 406 11.65 6.99 -21.07
C ALA A 406 10.53 6.08 -21.59
N ILE A 407 9.29 6.40 -21.23
CA ILE A 407 8.07 5.80 -21.77
C ILE A 407 7.41 6.80 -22.70
N LEU A 408 7.25 6.41 -23.96
CA LEU A 408 6.51 7.12 -24.99
C LEU A 408 5.10 6.53 -25.07
N PHE A 409 4.11 7.26 -24.59
CA PHE A 409 2.71 6.82 -24.57
C PHE A 409 1.92 7.45 -25.72
N ILE A 410 1.15 6.65 -26.44
CA ILE A 410 0.27 7.11 -27.53
C ILE A 410 -1.15 6.68 -27.20
N ASP A 411 -2.05 7.64 -27.02
CA ASP A 411 -3.48 7.36 -26.84
C ASP A 411 -4.20 7.29 -28.19
N GLU A 412 -5.32 6.58 -28.23
CA GLU A 412 -6.15 6.41 -29.44
C GLU A 412 -5.34 6.00 -30.69
N CYS A 413 -4.46 5.00 -30.54
CA CYS A 413 -3.54 4.54 -31.57
C CYS A 413 -4.22 4.24 -32.92
N GLU A 414 -5.48 3.81 -32.92
CA GLU A 414 -6.25 3.52 -34.13
C GLU A 414 -6.39 4.72 -35.07
N SER A 415 -6.35 5.95 -34.54
CA SER A 415 -6.48 7.18 -35.34
C SER A 415 -5.17 7.61 -36.03
N VAL A 416 -4.05 7.08 -35.54
CA VAL A 416 -2.67 7.40 -35.98
C VAL A 416 -2.12 6.25 -36.83
N PHE A 417 -2.40 5.01 -36.42
CA PHE A 417 -1.80 3.78 -36.94
C PHE A 417 -2.83 2.87 -37.62
N ALA A 418 -3.87 3.44 -38.25
CA ALA A 418 -4.88 2.66 -38.98
C ALA A 418 -4.29 1.85 -40.14
N ARG A 419 -4.91 0.71 -40.47
CA ARG A 419 -4.55 -0.12 -41.63
C ARG A 419 -4.56 0.66 -42.96
N ARG A 420 -3.55 0.42 -43.78
CA ARG A 420 -3.38 1.01 -45.12
C ARG A 420 -4.49 0.53 -46.07
N GLY A 421 -5.14 1.46 -46.79
CA GLY A 421 -6.13 1.15 -47.83
C GLY A 421 -7.60 1.08 -47.37
N GLY A 422 -7.91 1.48 -46.12
CA GLY A 422 -9.28 1.71 -45.68
C GLY A 422 -9.86 3.02 -46.25
N VAL A 423 -11.19 3.17 -46.21
CA VAL A 423 -11.92 4.36 -46.74
C VAL A 423 -11.43 5.69 -46.10
N ASP A 424 -10.81 5.63 -44.92
CA ASP A 424 -10.25 6.76 -44.17
C ASP A 424 -8.71 6.90 -44.27
N SER A 425 -8.03 6.13 -45.12
CA SER A 425 -6.55 6.19 -45.19
C SER A 425 -6.07 7.38 -46.03
N ASP A 426 -5.91 8.53 -45.39
CA ASP A 426 -5.24 9.70 -45.98
C ASP A 426 -3.76 9.40 -46.26
N SER A 427 -3.19 9.96 -47.34
CA SER A 427 -1.75 9.89 -47.65
C SER A 427 -0.86 10.34 -46.49
N PHE A 428 -1.36 11.27 -45.67
CA PHE A 428 -0.75 11.74 -44.43
C PHE A 428 -0.54 10.64 -43.38
N GLY A 429 -1.49 9.71 -43.25
CA GLY A 429 -1.40 8.62 -42.27
C GLY A 429 -0.29 7.63 -42.63
N ALA A 430 -0.12 7.35 -43.91
CA ALA A 430 0.91 6.43 -44.39
C ALA A 430 2.34 6.94 -44.15
N GLU A 431 2.61 8.23 -44.41
CA GLU A 431 3.91 8.87 -44.16
C GLU A 431 4.26 8.87 -42.65
N LEU A 432 3.27 9.19 -41.80
CA LEU A 432 3.40 9.19 -40.34
C LEU A 432 3.79 7.81 -39.80
N VAL A 433 3.05 6.77 -40.21
CA VAL A 433 3.30 5.38 -39.79
C VAL A 433 4.70 4.95 -40.21
N GLN A 434 5.11 5.20 -41.46
CA GLN A 434 6.44 4.84 -41.94
C GLN A 434 7.56 5.54 -41.15
N THR A 435 7.44 6.86 -40.95
CA THR A 435 8.47 7.62 -40.22
C THR A 435 8.55 7.18 -38.75
N PHE A 436 7.42 6.92 -38.12
CA PHE A 436 7.37 6.46 -36.74
C PHE A 436 8.00 5.06 -36.57
N LEU A 437 7.71 4.14 -37.49
CA LEU A 437 8.30 2.79 -37.47
C LEU A 437 9.82 2.82 -37.67
N ALA A 438 10.32 3.70 -38.55
CA ALA A 438 11.76 3.86 -38.77
C ALA A 438 12.51 4.29 -37.50
N GLU A 439 11.94 5.24 -36.74
CA GLU A 439 12.49 5.69 -35.46
C GLU A 439 12.38 4.63 -34.34
N TRP A 440 11.33 3.82 -34.37
CA TRP A 440 11.12 2.75 -33.39
C TRP A 440 12.08 1.57 -33.60
N ASP A 441 12.37 1.21 -34.84
CA ASP A 441 13.34 0.17 -35.16
C ASP A 441 14.78 0.59 -34.83
N GLY A 442 15.03 1.91 -34.83
CA GLY A 442 16.31 2.48 -34.42
C GLY A 442 17.34 2.58 -35.54
N PHE A 443 16.91 2.85 -36.78
CA PHE A 443 17.84 3.10 -37.91
C PHE A 443 18.78 4.30 -37.69
N HIS A 444 18.52 5.14 -36.67
CA HIS A 444 19.43 6.17 -36.18
C HIS A 444 19.92 5.79 -34.78
N GLU A 445 21.07 5.11 -34.71
CA GLU A 445 21.77 4.68 -33.49
C GLU A 445 22.08 5.89 -32.58
N ALA A 446 21.26 6.11 -31.55
CA ALA A 446 21.60 6.97 -30.44
C ALA A 446 21.12 6.33 -29.14
N HIS A 447 22.03 6.19 -28.19
CA HIS A 447 21.81 5.64 -26.86
C HIS A 447 20.58 6.26 -26.17
N GLY A 448 19.72 5.40 -25.62
CA GLY A 448 18.55 5.81 -24.84
C GLY A 448 17.42 4.78 -24.94
N GLN A 449 17.13 4.05 -23.87
CA GLN A 449 16.04 3.09 -23.83
C GLN A 449 14.70 3.82 -23.80
N VAL A 450 13.88 3.62 -24.84
CA VAL A 450 12.52 4.14 -24.95
C VAL A 450 11.55 2.99 -25.12
N LEU A 451 10.54 2.90 -24.25
CA LEU A 451 9.45 1.94 -24.35
C LEU A 451 8.22 2.64 -24.92
N VAL A 452 7.72 2.14 -26.06
CA VAL A 452 6.48 2.66 -26.65
C VAL A 452 5.29 1.91 -26.05
N ILE A 453 4.35 2.66 -25.47
CA ILE A 453 3.08 2.12 -24.95
C ILE A 453 1.93 2.72 -25.77
N GLY A 454 1.23 1.89 -26.55
CA GLY A 454 0.03 2.29 -27.26
C GLY A 454 -1.24 1.97 -26.47
N ALA A 455 -2.27 2.80 -26.59
CA ALA A 455 -3.60 2.54 -26.07
C ALA A 455 -4.65 2.59 -27.19
N THR A 456 -5.54 1.61 -27.23
CA THR A 456 -6.62 1.55 -28.24
C THR A 456 -7.88 0.89 -27.69
N ASN A 457 -9.04 1.27 -28.21
CA ASN A 457 -10.28 0.53 -27.95
C ASN A 457 -10.59 -0.51 -29.04
N ARG A 458 -9.92 -0.41 -30.19
CA ARG A 458 -10.17 -1.19 -31.41
C ARG A 458 -8.84 -1.71 -31.99
N PRO A 459 -8.20 -2.69 -31.33
CA PRO A 459 -6.90 -3.21 -31.77
C PRO A 459 -6.91 -3.79 -33.19
N GLU A 460 -8.08 -4.25 -33.67
CA GLU A 460 -8.27 -4.78 -35.03
C GLU A 460 -8.09 -3.75 -36.16
N LEU A 461 -8.13 -2.45 -35.83
CA LEU A 461 -7.93 -1.37 -36.79
C LEU A 461 -6.45 -1.01 -37.00
N LEU A 462 -5.56 -1.50 -36.13
CA LEU A 462 -4.14 -1.17 -36.17
C LEU A 462 -3.42 -1.85 -37.35
N ASP A 463 -2.45 -1.14 -37.92
CA ASP A 463 -1.55 -1.65 -38.96
C ASP A 463 -0.71 -2.82 -38.44
N ASP A 464 -0.61 -3.89 -39.23
CA ASP A 464 0.07 -5.12 -38.85
C ASP A 464 1.59 -4.89 -38.61
N ALA A 465 2.20 -3.90 -39.27
CA ALA A 465 3.60 -3.54 -39.03
C ALA A 465 3.80 -2.93 -37.63
N VAL A 466 2.82 -2.17 -37.12
CA VAL A 466 2.86 -1.66 -35.73
C VAL A 466 2.71 -2.81 -34.75
N LEU A 467 1.76 -3.71 -34.98
CA LEU A 467 1.53 -4.89 -34.13
C LEU A 467 2.77 -5.79 -34.05
N SER A 468 3.52 -5.95 -35.13
CA SER A 468 4.76 -6.76 -35.13
C SER A 468 5.87 -6.25 -34.20
N ARG A 469 5.84 -4.97 -33.79
CA ARG A 469 6.83 -4.35 -32.86
C ARG A 469 6.34 -4.30 -31.42
N VAL A 470 5.07 -4.61 -31.19
CA VAL A 470 4.49 -4.75 -29.85
C VAL A 470 4.96 -6.07 -29.25
N THR A 471 5.77 -6.00 -28.20
CA THR A 471 6.28 -7.18 -27.48
C THR A 471 5.20 -7.83 -26.62
N ALA A 472 4.28 -7.04 -26.08
CA ALA A 472 3.17 -7.54 -25.27
C ALA A 472 1.89 -6.76 -25.53
N SER A 473 0.80 -7.48 -25.81
CA SER A 473 -0.56 -6.94 -25.90
C SER A 473 -1.34 -7.32 -24.65
N ILE A 474 -1.87 -6.33 -23.94
CA ILE A 474 -2.55 -6.50 -22.65
C ILE A 474 -3.99 -6.01 -22.77
N GLY A 475 -4.92 -6.93 -22.57
CA GLY A 475 -6.35 -6.65 -22.49
C GLY A 475 -6.74 -6.11 -21.12
N ILE A 476 -7.28 -4.90 -21.08
CA ILE A 476 -7.85 -4.25 -19.90
C ILE A 476 -9.37 -4.35 -20.02
N GLY A 477 -9.95 -5.31 -19.30
CA GLY A 477 -11.39 -5.51 -19.21
C GLY A 477 -12.10 -4.45 -18.36
N LEU A 478 -13.42 -4.57 -18.28
CA LEU A 478 -14.22 -3.84 -17.30
C LEU A 478 -13.89 -4.35 -15.87
N PRO A 479 -14.00 -3.50 -14.84
CA PRO A 479 -13.74 -3.89 -13.47
C PRO A 479 -14.73 -4.96 -12.98
N ASP A 480 -14.21 -6.01 -12.35
CA ASP A 480 -15.00 -6.99 -11.60
C ASP A 480 -15.58 -6.38 -10.31
N ALA A 481 -16.49 -7.10 -9.64
CA ALA A 481 -17.12 -6.63 -8.40
C ALA A 481 -16.12 -6.14 -7.34
N ALA A 482 -15.02 -6.87 -7.12
CA ALA A 482 -14.00 -6.50 -6.14
C ALA A 482 -13.23 -5.22 -6.55
N ALA A 483 -12.89 -5.07 -7.82
CA ALA A 483 -12.26 -3.88 -8.36
C ALA A 483 -13.21 -2.67 -8.34
N ARG A 484 -14.49 -2.85 -8.65
CA ARG A 484 -15.50 -1.78 -8.55
C ARG A 484 -15.64 -1.29 -7.12
N ALA A 485 -15.72 -2.19 -6.14
CA ALA A 485 -15.75 -1.83 -4.73
C ALA A 485 -14.52 -1.02 -4.30
N ARG A 486 -13.32 -1.42 -4.73
CA ARG A 486 -12.07 -0.68 -4.46
C ARG A 486 -12.04 0.70 -5.12
N ILE A 487 -12.39 0.78 -6.40
CA ILE A 487 -12.39 2.05 -7.17
C ILE A 487 -13.41 3.02 -6.58
N LEU A 488 -14.65 2.56 -6.38
CA LEU A 488 -15.74 3.37 -5.87
C LEU A 488 -15.47 3.82 -4.43
N GLY A 489 -15.06 2.90 -3.55
CA GLY A 489 -14.72 3.22 -2.17
C GLY A 489 -13.57 4.21 -2.07
N GLY A 490 -12.49 4.00 -2.84
CA GLY A 490 -11.34 4.92 -2.87
C GLY A 490 -11.64 6.26 -3.53
N ALA A 491 -12.63 6.33 -4.43
CA ALA A 491 -13.09 7.59 -5.02
C ALA A 491 -13.99 8.38 -4.04
N LEU A 492 -14.93 7.70 -3.37
CA LEU A 492 -15.79 8.30 -2.33
C LEU A 492 -14.97 8.83 -1.16
N GLN A 493 -13.98 8.04 -0.68
CA GLN A 493 -13.09 8.47 0.40
C GLN A 493 -12.30 9.74 0.02
N ARG A 494 -11.81 9.84 -1.23
CA ARG A 494 -11.13 11.04 -1.72
C ARG A 494 -12.06 12.25 -1.87
N ALA A 495 -13.34 12.00 -2.11
CA ALA A 495 -14.38 13.02 -2.15
C ALA A 495 -14.89 13.42 -0.75
N GLY A 496 -14.37 12.80 0.32
CA GLY A 496 -14.72 13.13 1.70
C GLY A 496 -15.86 12.31 2.30
N PHE A 497 -16.40 11.33 1.58
CA PHE A 497 -17.47 10.47 2.09
C PHE A 497 -16.90 9.26 2.85
N ALA A 498 -17.43 9.01 4.05
CA ALA A 498 -17.08 7.87 4.89
C ALA A 498 -18.19 6.80 4.87
N LEU A 499 -18.49 6.26 3.68
CA LEU A 499 -19.52 5.24 3.47
C LEU A 499 -18.88 3.86 3.24
N ALA A 500 -19.34 2.84 3.98
CA ALA A 500 -19.05 1.45 3.67
C ALA A 500 -20.04 0.96 2.61
N LEU A 501 -19.54 0.62 1.43
CA LEU A 501 -20.40 0.28 0.28
C LEU A 501 -21.26 -0.96 0.54
N ASP A 502 -22.58 -0.81 0.38
CA ASP A 502 -23.50 -1.94 0.34
C ASP A 502 -23.21 -2.86 -0.87
N PRO A 503 -23.21 -4.20 -0.70
CA PRO A 503 -23.08 -5.16 -1.82
C PRO A 503 -24.03 -4.90 -3.00
N ARG A 504 -25.23 -4.35 -2.75
CA ARG A 504 -26.21 -3.97 -3.78
C ARG A 504 -25.66 -2.90 -4.73
N VAL A 505 -24.93 -1.91 -4.23
CA VAL A 505 -24.29 -0.87 -5.07
C VAL A 505 -23.24 -1.49 -5.98
N VAL A 506 -22.46 -2.45 -5.46
CA VAL A 506 -21.41 -3.15 -6.22
C VAL A 506 -22.01 -4.06 -7.30
N ALA A 507 -23.14 -4.70 -7.01
CA ALA A 507 -23.89 -5.52 -7.97
C ALA A 507 -24.53 -4.64 -9.07
N ASP A 508 -25.24 -3.58 -8.71
CA ASP A 508 -25.93 -2.69 -9.67
C ASP A 508 -24.95 -1.86 -10.52
N SER A 509 -23.70 -1.72 -10.09
CA SER A 509 -22.60 -1.08 -10.85
C SER A 509 -21.90 -2.01 -11.83
N SER A 510 -22.38 -3.25 -11.99
CA SER A 510 -21.83 -4.19 -12.97
C SER A 510 -21.76 -3.57 -14.37
N GLY A 511 -20.63 -3.81 -15.04
CA GLY A 511 -20.32 -3.33 -16.38
C GLY A 511 -19.96 -1.83 -16.51
N LEU A 512 -20.00 -1.05 -15.42
CA LEU A 512 -19.46 0.32 -15.44
C LEU A 512 -17.93 0.34 -15.56
N SER A 513 -17.40 1.26 -16.37
CA SER A 513 -15.96 1.51 -16.45
C SER A 513 -15.47 2.32 -15.25
N GLY A 514 -14.14 2.35 -15.02
CA GLY A 514 -13.56 3.21 -13.97
C GLY A 514 -13.91 4.69 -14.13
N ARG A 515 -14.02 5.19 -15.37
CA ARG A 515 -14.50 6.55 -15.67
C ARG A 515 -15.95 6.76 -15.23
N ASP A 516 -16.82 5.80 -15.49
CA ASP A 516 -18.25 5.88 -15.12
C ASP A 516 -18.41 5.90 -13.61
N LEU A 517 -17.63 5.09 -12.88
CA LEU A 517 -17.59 5.11 -11.41
C LEU A 517 -17.11 6.47 -10.88
N HIS A 518 -16.09 7.07 -11.49
CA HIS A 518 -15.66 8.43 -11.13
C HIS A 518 -16.72 9.49 -11.45
N THR A 519 -17.46 9.33 -12.56
CA THR A 519 -18.57 10.23 -12.89
C THR A 519 -19.72 10.08 -11.91
N LEU A 520 -20.04 8.87 -11.46
CA LEU A 520 -21.01 8.64 -10.40
C LEU A 520 -20.64 9.40 -9.12
N VAL A 521 -19.40 9.24 -8.65
CA VAL A 521 -18.90 9.95 -7.46
C VAL A 521 -18.95 11.47 -7.65
N ALA A 522 -18.57 11.97 -8.82
CA ALA A 522 -18.64 13.40 -9.11
C ALA A 522 -20.07 13.95 -9.09
N ARG A 523 -21.06 13.17 -9.58
CA ARG A 523 -22.49 13.55 -9.52
C ARG A 523 -23.00 13.57 -8.09
N VAL A 524 -22.67 12.54 -7.32
CA VAL A 524 -23.04 12.44 -5.91
C VAL A 524 -22.42 13.58 -5.10
N ALA A 525 -21.12 13.86 -5.30
CA ALA A 525 -20.44 14.97 -4.65
C ALA A 525 -21.06 16.35 -4.99
N ALA A 526 -21.64 16.49 -6.19
CA ALA A 526 -22.32 17.72 -6.60
C ALA A 526 -23.71 17.88 -5.98
N GLU A 527 -24.40 16.78 -5.65
CA GLU A 527 -25.75 16.81 -5.05
C GLU A 527 -25.71 16.77 -3.52
N CYS A 528 -24.73 16.07 -2.92
CA CYS A 528 -24.59 15.87 -1.48
C CYS A 528 -23.51 16.78 -0.91
N LEU A 529 -23.73 18.10 -0.94
CA LEU A 529 -22.77 19.11 -0.49
C LEU A 529 -22.52 19.06 1.03
N ASP A 530 -23.50 18.58 1.80
CA ASP A 530 -23.42 18.50 3.27
C ASP A 530 -22.60 17.28 3.75
N GLY A 531 -22.12 16.44 2.83
CA GLY A 531 -21.28 15.27 3.14
C GLY A 531 -22.06 14.05 3.64
N ASP A 532 -23.38 14.15 3.80
CA ASP A 532 -24.25 13.03 4.14
C ASP A 532 -24.65 12.28 2.86
N LEU A 533 -24.25 11.01 2.76
CA LEU A 533 -24.53 10.15 1.63
C LEU A 533 -24.90 8.78 2.15
N ASP A 534 -26.11 8.34 1.83
CA ASP A 534 -26.57 6.97 2.06
C ASP A 534 -26.47 6.09 0.79
N ASP A 535 -26.56 4.78 0.98
CA ASP A 535 -26.50 3.82 -0.13
C ASP A 535 -27.69 3.97 -1.10
N ASP A 536 -28.85 4.43 -0.63
CA ASP A 536 -30.06 4.58 -1.46
C ASP A 536 -29.95 5.77 -2.44
N ALA A 537 -29.40 6.91 -2.00
CA ALA A 537 -29.08 8.04 -2.87
C ALA A 537 -28.00 7.67 -3.90
N LEU A 538 -26.99 6.91 -3.48
CA LEU A 538 -25.95 6.39 -4.38
C LEU A 538 -26.54 5.45 -5.44
N LEU A 539 -27.44 4.54 -5.05
CA LEU A 539 -28.18 3.65 -5.95
C LEU A 539 -29.08 4.44 -6.92
N ALA A 540 -29.75 5.49 -6.46
CA ALA A 540 -30.58 6.34 -7.32
C ALA A 540 -29.74 7.02 -8.42
N GLN A 541 -28.60 7.61 -8.06
CA GLN A 541 -27.68 8.23 -9.02
C GLN A 541 -27.06 7.24 -10.00
N LEU A 542 -26.75 6.03 -9.52
CA LEU A 542 -26.26 4.94 -10.34
C LEU A 542 -27.28 4.54 -11.42
N ARG A 543 -28.55 4.39 -11.05
CA ARG A 543 -29.64 4.09 -12.00
C ARG A 543 -29.84 5.20 -13.03
N LEU A 544 -29.74 6.47 -12.61
CA LEU A 544 -29.79 7.62 -13.51
C LEU A 544 -28.61 7.68 -14.49
N LEU A 545 -27.41 7.26 -14.06
CA LEU A 545 -26.22 7.19 -14.93
C LEU A 545 -26.43 6.15 -16.05
N ARG A 546 -26.94 4.96 -15.71
CA ARG A 546 -27.20 3.87 -16.67
C ARG A 546 -28.28 4.23 -17.70
N GLY A 547 -29.24 5.08 -17.32
CA GLY A 547 -30.33 5.53 -18.20
C GLY A 547 -29.96 6.50 -19.34
N LYS A 548 -28.70 6.96 -19.47
CA LYS A 548 -28.32 7.97 -20.47
C LYS A 548 -28.08 7.43 -21.90
N GLY A 549 -27.88 6.12 -22.07
CA GLY A 549 -27.61 5.49 -23.39
C GLY A 549 -28.68 4.53 -23.90
N SER A 550 -29.65 4.18 -23.06
CA SER A 550 -30.78 3.31 -23.40
C SER A 550 -31.92 4.14 -23.99
N THR A 551 -32.62 3.60 -24.98
CA THR A 551 -33.93 4.15 -25.40
C THR A 551 -34.81 4.14 -24.15
N ARG A 552 -35.00 5.30 -23.50
CA ARG A 552 -35.68 5.43 -22.20
C ARG A 552 -36.89 4.52 -22.16
N VAL A 553 -36.77 3.39 -21.48
CA VAL A 553 -37.92 2.56 -21.15
C VAL A 553 -38.59 3.32 -20.02
N ALA A 554 -39.84 3.75 -20.23
CA ALA A 554 -40.65 4.29 -19.14
C ALA A 554 -40.60 3.29 -17.97
N PRO A 555 -40.61 3.73 -16.70
CA PRO A 555 -40.65 2.80 -15.58
C PRO A 555 -41.93 1.96 -15.71
N LEU A 556 -41.74 0.71 -16.14
CA LEU A 556 -42.81 -0.26 -16.38
C LEU A 556 -42.65 -1.40 -15.39
N ASP A 557 -43.77 -1.87 -14.86
CA ASP A 557 -43.89 -2.91 -13.86
C ASP A 557 -44.51 -4.19 -14.44
N TRP A 558 -44.33 -5.32 -13.75
CA TRP A 558 -45.06 -6.56 -14.04
C TRP A 558 -46.58 -6.35 -13.93
N ASN A 559 -47.00 -5.40 -13.09
CA ASN A 559 -48.40 -4.98 -13.03
C ASN A 559 -48.90 -4.33 -14.33
N ASP A 560 -48.04 -3.95 -15.27
CA ASP A 560 -48.43 -3.28 -16.52
C ASP A 560 -48.82 -4.21 -17.67
N ILE A 561 -48.68 -5.52 -17.47
CA ILE A 561 -49.04 -6.55 -18.44
C ILE A 561 -49.83 -7.65 -17.74
N VAL A 562 -50.78 -8.26 -18.47
CA VAL A 562 -51.53 -9.41 -17.97
C VAL A 562 -51.05 -10.63 -18.73
N LEU A 563 -50.45 -11.57 -18.00
CA LEU A 563 -49.94 -12.84 -18.51
C LEU A 563 -50.30 -13.97 -17.52
N PRO A 564 -50.31 -15.24 -17.96
CA PRO A 564 -50.44 -16.37 -17.06
C PRO A 564 -49.35 -16.34 -15.97
N ALA A 565 -49.70 -16.68 -14.73
CA ALA A 565 -48.76 -16.64 -13.60
C ALA A 565 -47.45 -17.42 -13.86
N PRO A 566 -47.45 -18.63 -14.46
CA PRO A 566 -46.21 -19.35 -14.76
C PRO A 566 -45.26 -18.57 -15.69
N VAL A 567 -45.82 -17.86 -16.67
CA VAL A 567 -45.03 -17.04 -17.61
C VAL A 567 -44.43 -15.85 -16.89
N ILE A 568 -45.20 -15.16 -16.04
CA ILE A 568 -44.69 -14.03 -15.24
C ILE A 568 -43.55 -14.50 -14.33
N GLU A 569 -43.72 -15.61 -13.62
CA GLU A 569 -42.70 -16.17 -12.75
C GLU A 569 -41.42 -16.53 -13.51
N GLU A 570 -41.56 -17.10 -14.72
CA GLU A 570 -40.42 -17.39 -15.60
C GLU A 570 -39.65 -16.13 -15.99
N PHE A 571 -40.35 -15.05 -16.37
CA PHE A 571 -39.70 -13.78 -16.73
C PHE A 571 -39.10 -13.05 -15.52
N ILE A 572 -39.71 -13.16 -14.33
CA ILE A 572 -39.12 -12.66 -13.07
C ILE A 572 -37.84 -13.42 -12.75
N GLY A 573 -37.85 -14.76 -12.90
CA GLY A 573 -36.67 -15.62 -12.72
C GLY A 573 -35.56 -15.24 -13.70
N LEU A 574 -35.90 -15.15 -14.99
CA LEU A 574 -34.99 -14.72 -16.04
C LEU A 574 -34.37 -13.35 -15.73
N GLY A 575 -35.17 -12.36 -15.33
CA GLY A 575 -34.65 -11.04 -14.97
C GLY A 575 -33.63 -11.08 -13.82
N LYS A 576 -33.85 -11.94 -12.82
CA LYS A 576 -32.89 -12.16 -11.72
C LYS A 576 -31.62 -12.87 -12.19
N GLU A 577 -31.73 -13.84 -13.09
CA GLU A 577 -30.57 -14.52 -13.69
C GLU A 577 -29.70 -13.54 -14.49
N LEU A 578 -30.34 -12.76 -15.37
CA LEU A 578 -29.65 -11.78 -16.21
C LEU A 578 -28.96 -10.69 -15.37
N ARG A 579 -29.60 -10.22 -14.30
CA ARG A 579 -29.01 -9.24 -13.37
C ARG A 579 -27.80 -9.80 -12.62
N ASN A 580 -27.85 -11.06 -12.22
CA ASN A 580 -26.80 -11.70 -11.41
C ASN A 580 -25.81 -12.50 -12.26
N ALA A 581 -25.73 -12.24 -13.56
CA ALA A 581 -24.98 -13.08 -14.48
C ALA A 581 -23.48 -13.15 -14.15
N GLU A 582 -22.89 -12.08 -13.61
CA GLU A 582 -21.50 -12.08 -13.10
C GLU A 582 -21.29 -13.14 -12.01
N THR A 583 -22.23 -13.19 -11.07
CA THR A 583 -22.16 -14.07 -9.89
C THR A 583 -22.40 -15.53 -10.30
N LEU A 584 -23.40 -15.76 -11.17
CA LEU A 584 -23.69 -17.08 -11.69
C LEU A 584 -22.53 -17.65 -12.51
N ALA A 585 -21.89 -16.83 -13.35
CA ALA A 585 -20.71 -17.23 -14.11
C ALA A 585 -19.52 -17.59 -13.19
N ALA A 586 -19.31 -16.85 -12.10
CA ALA A 586 -18.28 -17.17 -11.11
C ALA A 586 -18.54 -18.50 -10.38
N LEU A 587 -19.81 -18.90 -10.24
CA LEU A 587 -20.23 -20.19 -9.70
C LEU A 587 -20.21 -21.34 -10.74
N GLY A 588 -19.87 -21.05 -12.00
CA GLY A 588 -19.91 -22.02 -13.09
C GLY A 588 -21.32 -22.34 -13.60
N VAL A 589 -22.33 -21.53 -13.24
CA VAL A 589 -23.70 -21.68 -13.72
C VAL A 589 -23.85 -20.90 -15.04
N PRO A 590 -24.20 -21.57 -16.16
CA PRO A 590 -24.38 -20.89 -17.44
C PRO A 590 -25.63 -20.01 -17.42
N VAL A 591 -25.50 -18.79 -17.92
CA VAL A 591 -26.61 -17.84 -18.07
C VAL A 591 -27.00 -17.76 -19.55
N PRO A 592 -28.30 -17.85 -19.89
CA PRO A 592 -28.75 -17.84 -21.28
C PRO A 592 -28.35 -16.53 -21.97
N ARG A 593 -27.73 -16.62 -23.14
CA ARG A 593 -27.30 -15.45 -23.94
C ARG A 593 -28.27 -15.11 -25.05
N GLY A 594 -28.93 -16.11 -25.63
CA GLY A 594 -30.02 -15.94 -26.57
C GLY A 594 -31.34 -16.39 -25.96
N ILE A 595 -32.33 -15.50 -25.95
CA ILE A 595 -33.69 -15.76 -25.46
C ILE A 595 -34.66 -15.48 -26.61
N LEU A 596 -35.49 -16.45 -26.95
CA LEU A 596 -36.57 -16.30 -27.92
C LEU A 596 -37.92 -16.25 -27.20
N MET A 597 -38.69 -15.21 -27.48
CA MET A 597 -40.11 -15.12 -27.14
C MET A 597 -40.93 -15.37 -28.39
N TYR A 598 -41.75 -16.42 -28.40
CA TYR A 598 -42.56 -16.76 -29.57
C TYR A 598 -44.03 -16.96 -29.21
N GLY A 599 -44.92 -16.79 -30.19
CA GLY A 599 -46.35 -17.01 -30.03
C GLY A 599 -47.18 -16.07 -30.89
N PRO A 600 -48.52 -16.14 -30.84
CA PRO A 600 -49.39 -15.38 -31.74
C PRO A 600 -49.17 -13.86 -31.69
N PRO A 601 -49.44 -13.14 -32.79
CA PRO A 601 -49.33 -11.69 -32.80
C PRO A 601 -50.30 -11.04 -31.80
N GLY A 602 -49.90 -9.90 -31.23
CA GLY A 602 -50.78 -9.13 -30.34
C GLY A 602 -50.85 -9.63 -28.88
N THR A 603 -49.96 -10.52 -28.45
CA THR A 603 -49.86 -11.01 -27.06
C THR A 603 -48.96 -10.15 -26.15
N GLY A 604 -48.37 -9.06 -26.66
CA GLY A 604 -47.61 -8.11 -25.84
C GLY A 604 -46.10 -8.38 -25.70
N LYS A 605 -45.51 -9.22 -26.58
CA LYS A 605 -44.07 -9.57 -26.58
C LYS A 605 -43.14 -8.34 -26.50
N THR A 606 -43.39 -7.31 -27.31
CA THR A 606 -42.62 -6.05 -27.31
C THR A 606 -42.73 -5.30 -25.98
N GLN A 607 -43.90 -5.32 -25.33
CA GLN A 607 -44.11 -4.68 -24.03
C GLN A 607 -43.42 -5.48 -22.91
N LEU A 608 -43.47 -6.81 -22.98
CA LEU A 608 -42.82 -7.70 -22.04
C LEU A 608 -41.30 -7.55 -22.04
N ALA A 609 -40.67 -7.42 -23.20
CA ALA A 609 -39.24 -7.11 -23.32
C ALA A 609 -38.84 -5.84 -22.57
N ARG A 610 -39.68 -4.78 -22.68
CA ARG A 610 -39.45 -3.50 -22.00
C ARG A 610 -39.62 -3.64 -20.48
N ILE A 611 -40.64 -4.35 -20.02
CA ILE A 611 -40.86 -4.64 -18.59
C ILE A 611 -39.67 -5.42 -18.03
N LEU A 612 -39.22 -6.50 -18.71
CA LEU A 612 -38.07 -7.29 -18.30
C LEU A 612 -36.82 -6.42 -18.14
N ALA A 613 -36.51 -5.57 -19.12
CA ALA A 613 -35.34 -4.70 -19.05
C ALA A 613 -35.44 -3.67 -17.91
N SER A 614 -36.61 -3.03 -17.76
CA SER A 614 -36.93 -2.07 -16.70
C SER A 614 -36.77 -2.69 -15.32
N GLN A 615 -37.44 -3.81 -15.08
CA GLN A 615 -37.45 -4.51 -13.80
C GLN A 615 -36.12 -5.17 -13.48
N SER A 616 -35.34 -5.57 -14.49
CA SER A 616 -34.00 -6.14 -14.27
C SER A 616 -32.93 -5.07 -14.03
N GLY A 617 -33.20 -3.79 -14.35
CA GLY A 617 -32.23 -2.70 -14.27
C GLY A 617 -31.13 -2.78 -15.33
N LEU A 618 -31.43 -3.43 -16.46
CA LEU A 618 -30.49 -3.66 -17.56
C LEU A 618 -30.64 -2.57 -18.62
N ALA A 619 -29.54 -2.21 -19.29
CA ALA A 619 -29.64 -1.34 -20.46
C ALA A 619 -30.46 -2.02 -21.56
N PHE A 620 -31.24 -1.24 -22.31
CA PHE A 620 -32.11 -1.76 -23.36
C PHE A 620 -31.82 -1.06 -24.69
N ILE A 621 -31.46 -1.85 -25.70
CA ILE A 621 -31.28 -1.41 -27.09
C ILE A 621 -32.24 -2.21 -27.96
N ALA A 622 -33.26 -1.53 -28.51
CA ALA A 622 -34.17 -2.13 -29.47
C ALA A 622 -33.65 -1.93 -30.90
N LEU A 623 -33.67 -2.99 -31.69
CA LEU A 623 -33.41 -3.00 -33.12
C LEU A 623 -34.70 -3.35 -33.84
N THR A 624 -35.20 -2.44 -34.67
CA THR A 624 -36.36 -2.71 -35.52
C THR A 624 -35.92 -3.36 -36.82
N GLY A 625 -36.82 -4.08 -37.49
CA GLY A 625 -36.53 -4.65 -38.82
C GLY A 625 -36.11 -3.59 -39.85
N ALA A 626 -36.59 -2.34 -39.71
CA ALA A 626 -36.18 -1.20 -40.53
C ALA A 626 -34.77 -0.70 -40.19
N ASP A 627 -34.35 -0.76 -38.92
CA ASP A 627 -32.97 -0.40 -38.54
C ASP A 627 -31.95 -1.36 -39.16
N LEU A 628 -32.34 -2.64 -39.26
CA LEU A 628 -31.51 -3.73 -39.76
C LEU A 628 -31.49 -3.83 -41.29
N LYS A 629 -32.58 -3.50 -41.99
CA LYS A 629 -32.66 -3.49 -43.46
C LYS A 629 -32.31 -2.11 -44.02
N ALA A 630 -31.02 -1.84 -44.24
CA ALA A 630 -30.57 -0.63 -44.94
C ALA A 630 -30.71 -0.76 -46.48
N ALA A 631 -30.73 0.36 -47.19
CA ALA A 631 -30.93 0.42 -48.65
C ALA A 631 -29.76 -0.15 -49.49
N TYR A 632 -28.61 -0.47 -48.88
CA TYR A 632 -27.40 -0.91 -49.58
C TYR A 632 -26.75 -2.14 -48.91
N LEU A 633 -26.30 -3.11 -49.73
CA LEU A 633 -25.52 -4.30 -49.34
C LEU A 633 -24.22 -3.91 -48.60
N GLY A 634 -23.90 -4.58 -47.50
CA GLY A 634 -22.72 -4.31 -46.66
C GLY A 634 -22.94 -3.33 -45.49
N GLN A 635 -23.97 -2.48 -45.53
CA GLN A 635 -24.27 -1.55 -44.43
C GLN A 635 -25.10 -2.20 -43.31
N SER A 636 -25.89 -3.21 -43.64
CA SER A 636 -26.77 -3.91 -42.70
C SER A 636 -25.99 -4.71 -41.65
N GLY A 637 -24.94 -5.44 -42.05
CA GLY A 637 -24.06 -6.15 -41.11
C GLY A 637 -23.28 -5.18 -40.21
N GLN A 638 -22.79 -4.07 -40.75
CA GLN A 638 -22.12 -3.04 -39.95
C GLN A 638 -23.04 -2.43 -38.88
N ARG A 639 -24.33 -2.25 -39.17
CA ARG A 639 -25.31 -1.78 -38.18
C ARG A 639 -25.55 -2.78 -37.07
N VAL A 640 -25.65 -4.07 -37.38
CA VAL A 640 -25.74 -5.14 -36.36
C VAL A 640 -24.49 -5.09 -35.48
N ARG A 641 -23.30 -5.08 -36.08
CA ARG A 641 -22.03 -4.98 -35.33
C ARG A 641 -21.99 -3.74 -34.45
N ALA A 642 -22.33 -2.57 -34.99
CA ALA A 642 -22.34 -1.31 -34.24
C ALA A 642 -23.35 -1.33 -33.08
N ALA A 643 -24.51 -1.98 -33.26
CA ALA A 643 -25.49 -2.15 -32.19
C ALA A 643 -24.96 -3.04 -31.06
N PHE A 644 -24.30 -4.15 -31.38
CA PHE A 644 -23.68 -5.02 -30.39
C PHE A 644 -22.45 -4.39 -29.73
N GLU A 645 -21.65 -3.60 -30.46
CA GLU A 645 -20.58 -2.78 -29.87
C GLU A 645 -21.14 -1.76 -28.87
N ARG A 646 -22.24 -1.07 -29.21
CA ARG A 646 -22.95 -0.19 -28.29
C ARG A 646 -23.50 -0.96 -27.07
N ALA A 647 -24.04 -2.16 -27.28
CA ALA A 647 -24.54 -3.00 -26.21
C ALA A 647 -23.42 -3.44 -25.25
N ARG A 648 -22.26 -3.83 -25.78
CA ARG A 648 -21.06 -4.15 -24.98
C ARG A 648 -20.59 -2.95 -24.16
N ALA A 649 -20.64 -1.75 -24.72
CA ALA A 649 -20.30 -0.51 -24.02
C ALA A 649 -21.32 -0.15 -22.91
N GLN A 650 -22.55 -0.67 -22.98
CA GLN A 650 -23.61 -0.46 -21.99
C GLN A 650 -23.90 -1.71 -21.15
N ALA A 651 -23.03 -2.72 -21.19
CA ALA A 651 -23.24 -3.97 -20.48
C ALA A 651 -23.41 -3.72 -18.96
N PRO A 652 -24.23 -4.51 -18.24
CA PRO A 652 -25.10 -5.56 -18.76
C PRO A 652 -26.31 -4.98 -19.51
N CYS A 653 -26.56 -5.50 -20.72
CA CYS A 653 -27.48 -4.92 -21.70
C CYS A 653 -28.29 -5.99 -22.44
N ILE A 654 -29.58 -5.74 -22.64
CA ILE A 654 -30.46 -6.50 -23.51
C ILE A 654 -30.50 -5.82 -24.88
N VAL A 655 -30.10 -6.57 -25.92
CA VAL A 655 -30.37 -6.24 -27.32
C VAL A 655 -31.68 -6.91 -27.70
N PHE A 656 -32.70 -6.11 -27.97
CA PHE A 656 -34.02 -6.60 -28.35
C PHE A 656 -34.21 -6.54 -29.86
N VAL A 657 -34.55 -7.66 -30.49
CA VAL A 657 -34.90 -7.74 -31.91
C VAL A 657 -36.34 -8.19 -32.02
N ASP A 658 -37.21 -7.29 -32.48
CA ASP A 658 -38.61 -7.63 -32.77
C ASP A 658 -38.74 -8.22 -34.17
N GLU A 659 -39.71 -9.10 -34.37
CA GLU A 659 -39.99 -9.77 -35.66
C GLU A 659 -38.75 -10.42 -36.28
N ILE A 660 -38.00 -11.18 -35.47
CA ILE A 660 -36.74 -11.80 -35.90
C ILE A 660 -36.94 -12.79 -37.06
N ASP A 661 -38.15 -13.35 -37.21
CA ASP A 661 -38.56 -14.18 -38.35
C ASP A 661 -38.54 -13.42 -39.68
N ILE A 662 -38.72 -12.10 -39.67
CA ILE A 662 -38.63 -11.24 -40.88
C ILE A 662 -37.18 -10.86 -41.21
N VAL A 663 -36.33 -10.81 -40.19
CA VAL A 663 -34.92 -10.38 -40.28
C VAL A 663 -33.99 -11.58 -40.54
N ALA A 664 -34.36 -12.76 -40.04
CA ALA A 664 -33.59 -13.99 -40.13
C ALA A 664 -34.49 -15.19 -40.52
N PRO A 665 -35.16 -15.15 -41.69
CA PRO A 665 -35.94 -16.27 -42.20
C PRO A 665 -35.07 -17.50 -42.51
N ALA A 666 -35.70 -18.68 -42.54
CA ALA A 666 -35.07 -19.92 -42.96
C ALA A 666 -34.54 -19.86 -44.41
N ARG A 667 -33.40 -20.49 -44.64
CA ARG A 667 -32.75 -20.53 -45.97
C ARG A 667 -33.68 -21.13 -47.03
N GLY A 668 -33.79 -20.46 -48.18
CA GLY A 668 -34.67 -20.88 -49.27
C GLY A 668 -36.15 -20.51 -49.12
N ALA A 669 -36.54 -19.75 -48.08
CA ALA A 669 -37.86 -19.13 -47.99
C ALA A 669 -37.95 -17.82 -48.79
N ASP A 670 -39.17 -17.37 -49.12
CA ASP A 670 -39.39 -16.04 -49.72
C ASP A 670 -38.79 -14.94 -48.82
N GLY A 671 -37.78 -14.21 -49.31
CA GLY A 671 -37.02 -13.20 -48.55
C GLY A 671 -35.57 -13.56 -48.19
N ASP A 672 -35.06 -14.71 -48.67
CA ASP A 672 -33.65 -15.11 -48.58
C ASP A 672 -32.74 -14.32 -49.55
N ASP A 673 -32.66 -13.02 -49.32
CA ASP A 673 -31.79 -12.10 -50.07
C ASP A 673 -30.38 -12.06 -49.47
N ALA A 674 -29.39 -11.63 -50.27
CA ALA A 674 -28.00 -11.48 -49.82
C ALA A 674 -27.87 -10.57 -48.58
N LEU A 675 -28.73 -9.55 -48.46
CA LEU A 675 -28.84 -8.68 -47.28
C LEU A 675 -29.24 -9.45 -46.02
N THR A 676 -30.21 -10.34 -46.12
CA THR A 676 -30.71 -11.16 -45.03
C THR A 676 -29.63 -12.13 -44.55
N ARG A 677 -28.94 -12.80 -45.48
CA ARG A 677 -27.82 -13.71 -45.16
C ARG A 677 -26.66 -13.00 -44.44
N GLU A 678 -26.36 -11.76 -44.84
CA GLU A 678 -25.36 -10.92 -44.18
C GLU A 678 -25.75 -10.62 -42.74
N ILE A 679 -27.01 -10.22 -42.50
CA ILE A 679 -27.53 -9.93 -41.15
C ILE A 679 -27.49 -11.19 -40.27
N VAL A 680 -27.95 -12.35 -40.78
CA VAL A 680 -27.91 -13.62 -40.05
C VAL A 680 -26.47 -14.02 -39.72
N GLY A 681 -25.56 -13.90 -40.69
CA GLY A 681 -24.14 -14.19 -40.49
C GLY A 681 -23.52 -13.32 -39.39
N GLN A 682 -23.79 -12.01 -39.41
CA GLN A 682 -23.31 -11.10 -38.38
C GLN A 682 -23.94 -11.41 -37.01
N LEU A 683 -25.25 -11.65 -36.93
CA LEU A 683 -25.92 -12.00 -35.66
C LEU A 683 -25.33 -13.27 -35.03
N LEU A 684 -25.06 -14.30 -35.83
CA LEU A 684 -24.39 -15.51 -35.36
C LEU A 684 -22.97 -15.22 -34.85
N GLN A 685 -22.20 -14.42 -35.60
CA GLN A 685 -20.86 -14.02 -35.17
C GLN A 685 -20.88 -13.21 -33.86
N GLU A 686 -21.86 -12.33 -33.68
CA GLU A 686 -22.02 -11.57 -32.44
C GLU A 686 -22.42 -12.49 -31.28
N LEU A 687 -23.32 -13.45 -31.48
CA LEU A 687 -23.72 -14.42 -30.45
C LEU A 687 -22.57 -15.35 -30.03
N ASP A 688 -21.82 -15.87 -31.00
CA ASP A 688 -20.63 -16.70 -30.75
C ASP A 688 -19.49 -15.86 -30.11
N GLY A 689 -19.36 -14.59 -30.51
CA GLY A 689 -18.39 -13.64 -29.96
C GLY A 689 -18.73 -13.17 -28.53
N VAL A 690 -20.01 -13.01 -28.21
CA VAL A 690 -20.51 -12.69 -26.86
C VAL A 690 -20.20 -13.82 -25.86
N ALA A 691 -20.11 -15.08 -26.32
CA ALA A 691 -19.67 -16.19 -25.48
C ALA A 691 -18.18 -16.11 -25.07
N SER A 692 -17.37 -15.38 -25.83
CA SER A 692 -15.90 -15.35 -25.71
C SER A 692 -15.34 -14.05 -25.09
N GLN A 693 -16.13 -12.97 -25.07
CA GLN A 693 -15.69 -11.63 -24.67
C GLN A 693 -16.25 -11.19 -23.31
N ALA A 694 -15.48 -10.34 -22.62
CA ALA A 694 -15.89 -9.72 -21.36
C ALA A 694 -17.07 -8.74 -21.59
N GLY A 695 -18.29 -9.17 -21.24
CA GLY A 695 -19.50 -8.36 -21.32
C GLY A 695 -20.79 -9.18 -21.16
N GLN A 696 -21.72 -8.70 -20.33
CA GLN A 696 -23.03 -9.32 -20.11
C GLN A 696 -24.06 -8.77 -21.11
N VAL A 697 -23.86 -9.06 -22.40
CA VAL A 697 -24.84 -8.76 -23.44
C VAL A 697 -25.75 -9.97 -23.64
N PHE A 698 -27.05 -9.72 -23.75
CA PHE A 698 -28.09 -10.74 -23.95
C PHE A 698 -28.95 -10.36 -25.16
N LEU A 699 -29.15 -11.30 -26.07
CA LEU A 699 -30.08 -11.14 -27.18
C LEU A 699 -31.46 -11.62 -26.75
N LEU A 700 -32.44 -10.73 -26.78
CA LEU A 700 -33.85 -11.04 -26.61
C LEU A 700 -34.55 -10.89 -27.96
N ALA A 701 -34.95 -11.99 -28.57
CA ALA A 701 -35.64 -12.01 -29.85
C ALA A 701 -37.14 -12.25 -29.65
N ALA A 702 -37.98 -11.57 -30.43
CA ALA A 702 -39.42 -11.86 -30.50
C ALA A 702 -39.81 -12.34 -31.90
N SER A 703 -40.67 -13.35 -31.98
CA SER A 703 -41.21 -13.87 -33.23
C SER A 703 -42.69 -14.21 -33.11
N ASN A 704 -43.41 -14.11 -34.24
CA ASN A 704 -44.76 -14.67 -34.34
C ASN A 704 -44.75 -16.11 -34.88
N HIS A 705 -43.68 -16.49 -35.57
CA HIS A 705 -43.51 -17.74 -36.29
C HIS A 705 -42.12 -18.31 -36.01
N ALA A 706 -41.99 -19.10 -34.93
CA ALA A 706 -40.70 -19.68 -34.55
C ALA A 706 -40.16 -20.62 -35.64
N GLU A 707 -41.06 -21.32 -36.34
CA GLU A 707 -40.78 -22.26 -37.43
C GLU A 707 -40.15 -21.61 -38.67
N ARG A 708 -40.27 -20.28 -38.80
CA ARG A 708 -39.75 -19.52 -39.94
C ARG A 708 -38.34 -18.98 -39.73
N ILE A 709 -37.78 -19.09 -38.53
CA ILE A 709 -36.46 -18.55 -38.19
C ILE A 709 -35.35 -19.47 -38.72
N ASP A 710 -34.21 -18.91 -39.15
CA ASP A 710 -33.03 -19.68 -39.54
C ASP A 710 -32.63 -20.69 -38.44
N PRO A 711 -32.49 -21.99 -38.77
CA PRO A 711 -32.17 -23.03 -37.79
C PRO A 711 -30.84 -22.81 -37.05
N ALA A 712 -29.84 -22.20 -37.71
CA ALA A 712 -28.57 -21.90 -37.06
C ALA A 712 -28.78 -20.82 -35.99
N LEU A 713 -29.58 -19.80 -36.26
CA LEU A 713 -29.91 -18.78 -35.25
C LEU A 713 -30.74 -19.37 -34.09
N LEU A 714 -31.76 -20.18 -34.40
CA LEU A 714 -32.58 -20.88 -33.38
C LEU A 714 -31.72 -21.69 -32.41
N SER A 715 -30.67 -22.36 -32.89
CA SER A 715 -29.78 -23.15 -32.04
C SER A 715 -28.91 -22.35 -31.06
N ARG A 716 -28.80 -21.02 -31.22
CA ARG A 716 -28.12 -20.10 -30.28
C ARG A 716 -29.11 -19.31 -29.41
N LEU A 717 -30.41 -19.54 -29.58
CA LEU A 717 -31.48 -19.01 -28.74
C LEU A 717 -31.85 -20.08 -27.70
N ASP A 718 -30.91 -20.30 -26.77
CA ASP A 718 -30.89 -21.41 -25.81
C ASP A 718 -32.14 -21.45 -24.92
N ARG A 719 -32.72 -20.29 -24.61
CA ARG A 719 -33.97 -20.18 -23.86
C ARG A 719 -35.11 -19.80 -24.79
N GLN A 720 -36.14 -20.62 -24.87
CA GLN A 720 -37.33 -20.36 -25.69
C GLN A 720 -38.57 -20.33 -24.79
N ILE A 721 -39.32 -19.24 -24.85
CA ILE A 721 -40.49 -18.98 -24.00
C ILE A 721 -41.70 -18.72 -24.90
N GLU A 722 -42.72 -19.56 -24.75
CA GLU A 722 -43.98 -19.41 -25.47
C GLU A 722 -44.91 -18.41 -24.76
N ILE A 723 -45.43 -17.46 -25.52
CA ILE A 723 -46.43 -16.49 -25.07
C ILE A 723 -47.72 -16.76 -25.84
N GLY A 724 -48.53 -17.66 -25.28
CA GLY A 724 -49.81 -18.08 -25.82
C GLY A 724 -50.90 -17.01 -25.77
N LEU A 725 -52.07 -17.35 -26.32
CA LEU A 725 -53.26 -16.51 -26.23
C LEU A 725 -53.79 -16.45 -24.79
N PRO A 726 -54.34 -15.31 -24.35
CA PRO A 726 -54.89 -15.17 -23.01
C PRO A 726 -56.10 -16.11 -22.79
N ASP A 727 -56.12 -16.77 -21.63
CA ASP A 727 -57.27 -17.55 -21.17
C ASP A 727 -58.46 -16.65 -20.78
N ALA A 728 -59.59 -17.23 -20.39
CA ALA A 728 -60.78 -16.45 -20.06
C ALA A 728 -60.56 -15.45 -18.90
N ALA A 729 -59.77 -15.84 -17.89
CA ALA A 729 -59.46 -14.99 -16.75
C ALA A 729 -58.53 -13.82 -17.14
N ALA A 730 -57.48 -14.10 -17.91
CA ALA A 730 -56.55 -13.13 -18.46
C ALA A 730 -57.26 -12.16 -19.41
N ARG A 731 -58.15 -12.64 -20.30
CA ARG A 731 -58.95 -11.76 -21.18
C ARG A 731 -59.83 -10.81 -20.35
N ARG A 732 -60.50 -11.31 -19.31
CA ARG A 732 -61.30 -10.48 -18.40
C ARG A 732 -60.45 -9.39 -17.75
N ALA A 733 -59.27 -9.73 -17.24
CA ALA A 733 -58.35 -8.77 -16.64
C ALA A 733 -57.82 -7.73 -17.65
N ILE A 734 -57.46 -8.16 -18.87
CA ILE A 734 -57.06 -7.26 -19.97
C ILE A 734 -58.19 -6.29 -20.30
N ILE A 735 -59.43 -6.77 -20.48
CA ILE A 735 -60.58 -5.94 -20.81
C ILE A 735 -60.91 -4.97 -19.66
N ALA A 736 -60.88 -5.43 -18.42
CA ALA A 736 -61.09 -4.58 -17.25
C ALA A 736 -60.07 -3.41 -17.22
N ARG A 737 -58.80 -3.71 -17.48
CA ARG A 737 -57.76 -2.69 -17.61
C ARG A 737 -58.00 -1.75 -18.80
N LEU A 738 -58.44 -2.27 -19.94
CA LEU A 738 -58.76 -1.46 -21.13
C LEU A 738 -59.98 -0.56 -20.92
N LEU A 739 -60.95 -0.95 -20.10
CA LEU A 739 -62.14 -0.16 -19.77
C LEU A 739 -61.89 0.84 -18.63
N HIS A 740 -60.87 0.62 -17.81
CA HIS A 740 -60.52 1.48 -16.69
C HIS A 740 -60.30 2.95 -17.13
N GLY A 741 -60.97 3.88 -16.46
CA GLY A 741 -60.88 5.31 -16.73
C GLY A 741 -61.57 5.80 -18.02
N LYS A 742 -62.29 4.92 -18.75
CA LYS A 742 -63.09 5.33 -19.91
C LYS A 742 -64.49 5.81 -19.48
N PRO A 743 -65.15 6.68 -20.25
CA PRO A 743 -66.52 7.11 -19.95
C PRO A 743 -67.51 6.01 -20.35
N LEU A 744 -67.98 5.25 -19.37
CA LEU A 744 -68.88 4.10 -19.56
C LEU A 744 -70.32 4.44 -19.12
N ALA A 745 -71.31 3.93 -19.85
CA ALA A 745 -72.73 3.98 -19.44
C ALA A 745 -73.19 2.70 -18.72
N PHE A 746 -72.25 1.83 -18.37
CA PHE A 746 -72.48 0.51 -17.78
C PHE A 746 -71.34 0.14 -16.81
N ASP A 747 -71.51 -0.94 -16.06
CA ASP A 747 -70.49 -1.45 -15.14
C ASP A 747 -69.32 -2.10 -15.90
N ALA A 748 -68.09 -1.68 -15.58
CA ALA A 748 -66.88 -2.13 -16.25
C ALA A 748 -66.58 -3.62 -15.99
N ALA A 749 -66.89 -4.13 -14.80
CA ALA A 749 -66.61 -5.51 -14.43
C ALA A 749 -67.57 -6.49 -15.10
N GLU A 750 -68.84 -6.11 -15.24
CA GLU A 750 -69.87 -6.82 -16.00
C GLU A 750 -69.50 -6.88 -17.49
N ALA A 751 -69.15 -5.73 -18.09
CA ALA A 751 -68.71 -5.66 -19.48
C ALA A 751 -67.44 -6.49 -19.73
N ALA A 752 -66.48 -6.48 -18.79
CA ALA A 752 -65.27 -7.28 -18.90
C ALA A 752 -65.55 -8.79 -18.87
N ALA A 753 -66.47 -9.25 -18.01
CA ALA A 753 -66.88 -10.65 -17.97
C ALA A 753 -67.58 -11.07 -19.27
N TRP A 754 -68.55 -10.26 -19.73
CA TRP A 754 -69.31 -10.54 -20.94
C TRP A 754 -68.44 -10.61 -22.20
N LEU A 755 -67.49 -9.67 -22.34
CA LEU A 755 -66.55 -9.63 -23.45
C LEU A 755 -65.54 -10.79 -23.38
N ALA A 756 -65.10 -11.20 -22.18
CA ALA A 756 -64.14 -12.30 -22.02
C ALA A 756 -64.69 -13.66 -22.50
N GLU A 757 -65.98 -13.93 -22.23
CA GLU A 757 -66.66 -15.15 -22.71
C GLU A 757 -66.74 -15.20 -24.24
N ARG A 758 -66.95 -14.05 -24.89
CA ARG A 758 -67.17 -13.94 -26.34
C ARG A 758 -65.90 -13.65 -27.14
N SER A 759 -64.75 -13.65 -26.49
CA SER A 759 -63.45 -13.35 -27.09
C SER A 759 -62.49 -14.54 -27.05
N ALA A 760 -63.02 -15.77 -27.03
CA ALA A 760 -62.20 -16.98 -27.13
C ALA A 760 -61.28 -16.92 -28.36
N GLY A 761 -60.00 -17.25 -28.17
CA GLY A 761 -58.98 -17.21 -29.23
C GLY A 761 -58.49 -15.79 -29.61
N ARG A 762 -58.97 -14.72 -28.97
CA ARG A 762 -58.55 -13.34 -29.28
C ARG A 762 -57.32 -12.93 -28.47
N SER A 763 -56.40 -12.20 -29.11
CA SER A 763 -55.20 -11.64 -28.48
C SER A 763 -55.50 -10.35 -27.70
N GLY A 764 -54.55 -9.87 -26.90
CA GLY A 764 -54.68 -8.58 -26.20
C GLY A 764 -54.88 -7.41 -27.18
N ARG A 765 -54.22 -7.44 -28.34
CA ARG A 765 -54.41 -6.46 -29.43
C ARG A 765 -55.82 -6.50 -30.02
N ASP A 766 -56.40 -7.70 -30.16
CA ASP A 766 -57.78 -7.85 -30.67
C ASP A 766 -58.79 -7.28 -29.67
N LEU A 767 -58.60 -7.55 -28.38
CA LEU A 767 -59.42 -6.98 -27.30
C LEU A 767 -59.32 -5.46 -27.26
N GLN A 768 -58.10 -4.92 -27.37
CA GLN A 768 -57.88 -3.48 -27.48
C GLN A 768 -58.58 -2.89 -28.71
N THR A 769 -58.52 -3.58 -29.85
CA THR A 769 -59.19 -3.17 -31.08
C THR A 769 -60.69 -3.18 -30.91
N TRP A 770 -61.26 -4.19 -30.25
CA TRP A 770 -62.69 -4.29 -29.97
C TRP A 770 -63.16 -3.11 -29.11
N VAL A 771 -62.49 -2.86 -27.97
CA VAL A 771 -62.83 -1.72 -27.08
C VAL A 771 -62.65 -0.38 -27.81
N SER A 772 -61.57 -0.22 -28.58
CA SER A 772 -61.28 1.02 -29.31
C SER A 772 -62.30 1.29 -30.42
N ARG A 773 -62.73 0.25 -31.15
CA ARG A 773 -63.80 0.38 -32.16
C ARG A 773 -65.14 0.71 -31.50
N GLY A 774 -65.46 0.11 -30.36
CA GLY A 774 -66.61 0.48 -29.54
C GLY A 774 -66.58 1.96 -29.14
N MET A 775 -65.44 2.44 -28.63
CA MET A 775 -65.25 3.85 -28.30
C MET A 775 -65.39 4.78 -29.51
N ARG A 776 -64.83 4.41 -30.66
CA ARG A 776 -64.99 5.20 -31.90
C ARG A 776 -66.46 5.25 -32.35
N ARG A 777 -67.20 4.15 -32.17
CA ARG A 777 -68.63 4.09 -32.48
C ARG A 777 -69.43 4.99 -31.54
N ALA A 778 -69.14 4.93 -30.24
CA ALA A 778 -69.75 5.81 -29.24
C ALA A 778 -69.47 7.30 -29.54
N ALA A 779 -68.23 7.64 -29.89
CA ALA A 779 -67.84 9.00 -30.25
C ALA A 779 -68.54 9.47 -31.54
N ARG A 780 -68.59 8.61 -32.57
CA ARG A 780 -69.32 8.91 -33.82
C ARG A 780 -70.81 9.13 -33.55
N ARG A 781 -71.43 8.33 -32.68
CA ARG A 781 -72.82 8.50 -32.28
C ARG A 781 -73.05 9.83 -31.58
N ALA A 782 -72.24 10.17 -30.58
CA ALA A 782 -72.34 11.45 -29.87
C ALA A 782 -72.18 12.66 -30.82
N LEU A 783 -71.22 12.59 -31.75
CA LEU A 783 -71.02 13.61 -32.80
C LEU A 783 -72.22 13.74 -33.74
N LEU A 784 -72.83 12.62 -34.17
CA LEU A 784 -74.00 12.66 -35.06
C LEU A 784 -75.28 13.14 -34.36
N GLU A 785 -75.44 12.83 -33.07
CA GLU A 785 -76.63 13.17 -32.29
C GLU A 785 -76.60 14.60 -31.74
N SER A 786 -75.41 15.11 -31.40
CA SER A 786 -75.29 16.36 -30.61
C SER A 786 -74.09 17.24 -30.98
N ASP A 787 -73.25 16.84 -31.93
CA ASP A 787 -71.97 17.50 -32.29
C ASP A 787 -71.00 17.74 -31.11
N ASP A 788 -71.27 17.12 -29.95
CA ASP A 788 -70.48 17.23 -28.74
C ASP A 788 -69.73 15.92 -28.44
N ALA A 789 -68.46 15.88 -28.79
CA ALA A 789 -67.59 14.75 -28.49
C ALA A 789 -67.30 14.59 -26.99
N ALA A 790 -67.44 15.65 -26.18
CA ALA A 790 -67.05 15.65 -24.77
C ALA A 790 -68.00 14.82 -23.89
N ASN A 791 -69.28 14.69 -24.28
CA ASN A 791 -70.27 13.87 -23.59
C ASN A 791 -70.30 12.39 -24.07
N THR A 792 -69.25 11.93 -24.76
CA THR A 792 -69.18 10.55 -25.26
C THR A 792 -69.21 9.57 -24.09
N LYS A 793 -70.25 8.73 -24.01
CA LYS A 793 -70.30 7.55 -23.15
C LYS A 793 -70.44 6.29 -23.99
N LEU A 794 -69.59 5.29 -23.70
CA LEU A 794 -69.66 3.97 -24.31
C LEU A 794 -70.91 3.24 -23.83
N GLN A 795 -71.78 2.83 -24.75
CA GLN A 795 -72.99 2.07 -24.45
C GLN A 795 -72.82 0.58 -24.82
N TRP A 796 -73.64 -0.29 -24.22
CA TRP A 796 -73.62 -1.74 -24.50
C TRP A 796 -73.79 -2.05 -25.99
N ASP A 797 -74.71 -1.36 -26.65
CA ASP A 797 -74.96 -1.47 -28.09
C ASP A 797 -73.72 -1.19 -28.94
N ASP A 798 -72.85 -0.29 -28.50
CA ASP A 798 -71.62 0.04 -29.21
C ASP A 798 -70.62 -1.12 -29.17
N LEU A 799 -70.52 -1.84 -28.04
CA LEU A 799 -69.67 -3.02 -27.90
C LEU A 799 -70.23 -4.24 -28.65
N VAL A 800 -71.54 -4.48 -28.56
CA VAL A 800 -72.22 -5.61 -29.21
C VAL A 800 -72.15 -5.50 -30.74
N LYS A 801 -72.44 -4.32 -31.30
CA LYS A 801 -72.37 -4.08 -32.76
C LYS A 801 -70.94 -4.18 -33.29
N THR A 802 -69.95 -4.01 -32.43
CA THR A 802 -68.53 -4.20 -32.78
C THR A 802 -68.14 -5.68 -32.78
N ALA A 803 -68.76 -6.49 -31.91
CA ALA A 803 -68.55 -7.93 -31.82
C ALA A 803 -68.93 -8.66 -33.12
N SER A 804 -70.06 -8.28 -33.73
CA SER A 804 -70.57 -8.86 -34.97
C SER A 804 -69.78 -8.47 -36.23
N ALA A 805 -68.85 -7.52 -36.13
CA ALA A 805 -68.09 -6.97 -37.26
C ALA A 805 -66.60 -7.39 -37.26
N LEU A 806 -66.17 -8.21 -36.30
CA LEU A 806 -64.82 -8.79 -36.27
C LEU A 806 -64.88 -10.15 -36.98
N PRO A 807 -64.14 -10.38 -38.08
CA PRO A 807 -64.05 -11.71 -38.67
C PRO A 807 -63.56 -12.71 -37.59
N LEU A 808 -64.23 -13.86 -37.51
CA LEU A 808 -63.88 -14.94 -36.59
C LEU A 808 -62.43 -15.38 -36.80
#